data_AF-A0A2W1AW00-F1
#
_entry.id   AF-A0A2W1AW00-F1
#
_cell.length_a   1.000
_cell.length_b   1.000
_cell.length_c   1.000
_cell.angle_alpha   90.00
_cell.angle_beta   90.00
_cell.angle_gamma   90.00
#
_symmetry.space_group_name_H-M   'P 1'
#
loop_
_entity.id
_entity.type
_entity.pdbx_description
1 polymer ?
#
loop_
_entity_poly.entity_id
_entity_poly.type
_entity_poly.pdbx_seq_one_letter_code
_entity_poly.pdbx_strand_id
1 'polypeptide(L)'
;MIWARRFFAVFISIVFIGLFVGTMLLLRVNATLLSPDYINEQLRQADFFTFLYDDLAPLAVEEEIEKLDALPLGIQLNPADAVSTARQILPPEWIQTNVEEVVSQGLPYATGHTDEFAINIPVKDRVKGAAEAIKQLAGNSGAYEIISSQQFEDEVGQALQDFDDLPLGLTLQGEDLVWAVLQIVPPDWLQGRLEGALDEAIAYLTYESTDLNIVIPLADRVRAGSPVIKELLVRIDAYDGMVAEVTRDVVEENLGDLTFLPIDISIEAQEVIDAIHVVVPPEWLQEQVEGALEEFVAYLTGESNSFVVTVPLADRIELALQALRDLADRKMTEVFAGYPECSLDQAVNIAQQLQGGSLPTCQIPTFELSEVTGFLGIPGGLGVTWESLEAVSEFNLTILRDGVSLDTIALTFGIDIDAMVRDFIGEQLPDVYTFTQDDLLAFFSPEDAETFETFRDTVINGFVIDEDFLRDQLSDDQFLQLQDAREILRDGFTYTSADFREDIGNEDPEALDGLDTARSSFKTFDDLKFVIYGVWLVLLVGIGFLGGRQWWSRLAWAALPLFIASLFLFIATGPVYTSMAEPAIEQIVEDVRVDTSGYLLTLLDKGEEVAKTTVRSFLSGIKTQSLIIAFIGLATFAGAFVWGLVLKPKRRVTY
;
A
#
# COMPACT_ATOMS: atom_id res chain seq x y z
N MET A 1 -54.66 10.01 77.61
CA MET A 1 -54.74 9.11 76.44
C MET A 1 -54.83 9.80 75.07
N ILE A 2 -55.63 10.86 74.88
CA ILE A 2 -55.79 11.51 73.55
C ILE A 2 -54.48 12.14 73.02
N TRP A 3 -53.70 12.77 73.90
CA TRP A 3 -52.42 13.38 73.55
C TRP A 3 -51.39 12.36 73.05
N ALA A 4 -51.30 11.20 73.72
CA ALA A 4 -50.40 10.12 73.31
C ALA A 4 -50.72 9.59 71.90
N ARG A 5 -52.00 9.35 71.57
CA ARG A 5 -52.40 8.88 70.22
C ARG A 5 -52.04 9.86 69.12
N ARG A 6 -52.23 11.16 69.36
CA ARG A 6 -51.89 12.21 68.37
C ARG A 6 -50.37 12.38 68.23
N PHE A 7 -49.64 12.27 69.32
CA PHE A 7 -48.18 12.28 69.29
C PHE A 7 -47.64 11.15 68.41
N PHE A 8 -48.13 9.92 68.59
CA PHE A 8 -47.77 8.79 67.73
C PHE A 8 -48.21 8.99 66.28
N ALA A 9 -49.40 9.55 66.02
CA ALA A 9 -49.84 9.84 64.66
C ALA A 9 -48.90 10.82 63.93
N VAL A 10 -48.42 11.86 64.63
CA VAL A 10 -47.46 12.83 64.08
C VAL A 10 -46.10 12.17 63.84
N PHE A 11 -45.62 11.35 64.78
CA PHE A 11 -44.36 10.61 64.59
C PHE A 11 -44.43 9.69 63.36
N ILE A 12 -45.49 8.89 63.24
CA ILE A 12 -45.71 8.02 62.07
C ILE A 12 -45.88 8.84 60.79
N SER A 13 -46.46 10.03 60.85
CA SER A 13 -46.58 10.94 59.70
C SER A 13 -45.22 11.39 59.18
N ILE A 14 -44.27 11.72 60.06
CA ILE A 14 -42.91 12.12 59.67
C ILE A 14 -42.19 10.93 59.01
N VAL A 15 -42.29 9.75 59.62
CA VAL A 15 -41.73 8.51 59.05
C VAL A 15 -42.35 8.20 57.69
N PHE A 16 -43.67 8.33 57.57
CA PHE A 16 -44.38 8.14 56.31
C PHE A 16 -43.92 9.13 55.25
N ILE A 17 -43.76 10.42 55.57
CA ILE A 17 -43.32 11.43 54.59
C ILE A 17 -41.93 11.06 54.05
N GLY A 18 -40.96 10.78 54.93
CA GLY A 18 -39.60 10.42 54.51
C GLY A 18 -39.57 9.12 53.68
N LEU A 19 -40.28 8.09 54.15
CA LEU A 19 -40.36 6.81 53.45
C LEU A 19 -41.05 6.97 52.09
N PHE A 20 -42.19 7.65 52.04
CA PHE A 20 -42.94 7.90 50.80
C PHE A 20 -42.11 8.68 49.79
N VAL A 21 -41.47 9.78 50.19
CA VAL A 21 -40.64 10.59 49.28
C VAL A 21 -39.49 9.76 48.73
N GLY A 22 -38.72 9.08 49.60
CA GLY A 22 -37.55 8.31 49.18
C GLY A 22 -37.92 7.12 48.28
N THR A 23 -38.89 6.31 48.69
CA THR A 23 -39.31 5.13 47.92
C THR A 23 -40.07 5.51 46.64
N MET A 24 -40.80 6.63 46.60
CA MET A 24 -41.44 7.10 45.37
C MET A 24 -40.41 7.56 44.34
N LEU A 25 -39.37 8.31 44.76
CA LEU A 25 -38.28 8.70 43.86
C LEU A 25 -37.56 7.48 43.30
N LEU A 26 -37.18 6.53 44.14
CA LEU A 26 -36.51 5.29 43.69
C LEU A 26 -37.35 4.49 42.71
N LEU A 27 -38.64 4.27 43.00
CA LEU A 27 -39.56 3.57 42.10
C LEU A 27 -39.72 4.31 40.77
N ARG A 28 -39.71 5.64 40.79
CA ARG A 28 -39.86 6.45 39.58
C ARG A 28 -38.59 6.44 38.73
N VAL A 29 -37.41 6.55 39.34
CA VAL A 29 -36.12 6.41 38.66
C VAL A 29 -36.08 5.07 37.93
N ASN A 30 -36.37 3.98 38.64
CA ASN A 30 -36.38 2.64 38.06
C ASN A 30 -37.37 2.49 36.90
N ALA A 31 -38.60 3.02 37.06
CA ALA A 31 -39.65 2.88 36.05
C ALA A 31 -39.55 3.86 34.86
N THR A 32 -38.65 4.85 34.88
CA THR A 32 -38.58 5.87 33.81
C THR A 32 -37.13 6.08 33.36
N LEU A 33 -36.23 6.55 34.24
CA LEU A 33 -34.84 6.80 33.85
C LEU A 33 -34.10 5.53 33.45
N LEU A 34 -34.45 4.39 34.06
CA LEU A 34 -33.85 3.09 33.74
C LEU A 34 -34.70 2.26 32.77
N SER A 35 -35.58 2.91 31.99
CA SER A 35 -36.37 2.25 30.94
C SER A 35 -35.73 2.45 29.57
N PRO A 36 -35.54 1.38 28.76
CA PRO A 36 -34.89 1.50 27.45
C PRO A 36 -35.59 2.48 26.51
N ASP A 37 -36.92 2.41 26.44
CA ASP A 37 -37.73 3.27 25.57
C ASP A 37 -37.53 4.76 25.89
N TYR A 38 -37.40 5.11 27.18
CA TYR A 38 -37.19 6.50 27.59
C TYR A 38 -35.81 7.00 27.18
N ILE A 39 -34.75 6.20 27.40
CA ILE A 39 -33.38 6.58 27.01
C ILE A 39 -33.27 6.73 25.49
N ASN A 40 -33.78 5.78 24.73
CA ASN A 40 -33.77 5.84 23.26
C ASN A 40 -34.54 7.08 22.75
N GLU A 41 -35.69 7.41 23.35
CA GLU A 41 -36.43 8.63 23.03
C GLU A 41 -35.65 9.92 23.38
N GLN A 42 -34.93 9.95 24.51
CA GLN A 42 -34.11 11.11 24.88
C GLN A 42 -32.90 11.27 23.94
N LEU A 43 -32.27 10.18 23.49
CA LEU A 43 -31.20 10.24 22.49
C LEU A 43 -31.70 10.85 21.17
N ARG A 44 -32.90 10.44 20.71
CA ARG A 44 -33.55 11.03 19.54
C ARG A 44 -33.91 12.50 19.74
N GLN A 45 -34.53 12.86 20.86
CA GLN A 45 -34.93 14.24 21.14
C GLN A 45 -33.76 15.20 21.29
N ALA A 46 -32.59 14.69 21.67
CA ALA A 46 -31.37 15.46 21.79
C ALA A 46 -30.59 15.57 20.46
N ASP A 47 -31.13 15.06 19.35
CA ASP A 47 -30.45 15.00 18.04
C ASP A 47 -29.05 14.36 18.13
N PHE A 48 -28.88 13.37 19.03
CA PHE A 48 -27.57 12.78 19.32
C PHE A 48 -26.93 12.15 18.08
N PHE A 49 -27.70 11.42 17.28
CA PHE A 49 -27.19 10.75 16.07
C PHE A 49 -26.85 11.74 14.95
N THR A 50 -27.55 12.87 14.86
CA THR A 50 -27.20 13.96 13.94
C THR A 50 -25.88 14.59 14.37
N PHE A 51 -25.74 14.89 15.67
CA PHE A 51 -24.51 15.43 16.26
C PHE A 51 -23.28 14.54 15.98
N LEU A 52 -23.42 13.21 16.06
CA LEU A 52 -22.31 12.29 15.80
C LEU A 52 -21.69 12.48 14.41
N TYR A 53 -22.48 12.82 13.39
CA TYR A 53 -21.99 13.00 12.03
C TYR A 53 -21.72 14.45 11.64
N ASP A 54 -22.53 15.38 12.13
CA ASP A 54 -22.45 16.79 11.70
C ASP A 54 -21.39 17.56 12.52
N ASP A 55 -21.17 17.17 13.78
CA ASP A 55 -20.27 17.87 14.69
C ASP A 55 -19.06 17.01 15.11
N LEU A 56 -19.28 15.73 15.46
CA LEU A 56 -18.21 14.88 16.00
C LEU A 56 -17.32 14.26 14.92
N ALA A 57 -17.91 13.65 13.89
CA ALA A 57 -17.16 12.95 12.85
C ALA A 57 -16.13 13.84 12.13
N PRO A 58 -16.42 15.11 11.77
CA PRO A 58 -15.43 15.99 11.18
C PRO A 58 -14.23 16.24 12.09
N LEU A 59 -14.46 16.47 13.39
CA LEU A 59 -13.40 16.69 14.37
C LEU A 59 -12.53 15.44 14.55
N ALA A 60 -13.17 14.27 14.67
CA ALA A 60 -12.46 13.01 14.80
C ALA A 60 -11.62 12.69 13.56
N VAL A 61 -12.18 12.89 12.36
CA VAL A 61 -11.48 12.66 11.09
C VAL A 61 -10.33 13.66 10.90
N GLU A 62 -10.54 14.94 11.21
CA GLU A 62 -9.49 15.97 11.12
C GLU A 62 -8.31 15.64 12.04
N GLU A 63 -8.59 15.26 13.29
CA GLU A 63 -7.56 14.88 14.26
C GLU A 63 -6.77 13.63 13.81
N GLU A 64 -7.44 12.61 13.27
CA GLU A 64 -6.76 11.40 12.79
C GLU A 64 -6.00 11.63 11.48
N ILE A 65 -6.52 12.45 10.56
CA ILE A 65 -5.80 12.84 9.34
C ILE A 65 -4.55 13.66 9.69
N GLU A 66 -4.59 14.52 10.72
CA GLU A 66 -3.42 15.28 11.17
C GLU A 66 -2.33 14.37 11.77
N LYS A 67 -2.72 13.27 12.43
CA LYS A 67 -1.79 12.27 12.99
C LYS A 67 -1.19 11.36 11.93
N LEU A 68 -1.89 11.14 10.81
CA LEU A 68 -1.38 10.37 9.70
C LEU A 68 -0.36 11.22 8.93
N ASP A 69 0.92 10.89 9.05
CA ASP A 69 1.88 11.22 7.99
C ASP A 69 1.30 10.71 6.66
N ALA A 70 1.48 11.47 5.57
CA ALA A 70 0.86 11.24 4.27
C ALA A 70 0.65 9.74 3.98
N LEU A 71 -0.59 9.35 3.67
CA LEU A 71 -0.96 7.96 3.45
C LEU A 71 -0.01 7.29 2.43
N PRO A 72 0.16 5.95 2.52
CA PRO A 72 0.83 5.21 1.47
C PRO A 72 0.27 5.62 0.10
N LEU A 73 1.17 5.84 -0.86
CA LEU A 73 0.85 6.35 -2.19
C LEU A 73 0.53 7.87 -2.27
N GLY A 74 0.91 8.67 -1.27
CA GLY A 74 0.83 10.13 -1.34
C GLY A 74 -0.60 10.70 -1.34
N ILE A 75 -1.57 9.90 -0.88
CA ILE A 75 -2.99 10.24 -0.91
C ILE A 75 -3.27 11.35 0.10
N GLN A 76 -3.68 12.52 -0.38
CA GLN A 76 -4.21 13.59 0.47
C GLN A 76 -5.69 13.35 0.71
N LEU A 77 -6.05 12.92 1.92
CA LEU A 77 -7.45 12.83 2.32
C LEU A 77 -7.98 14.20 2.72
N ASN A 78 -9.00 14.66 2.01
CA ASN A 78 -9.82 15.78 2.45
C ASN A 78 -10.77 15.30 3.57
N PRO A 79 -10.77 15.94 4.76
CA PRO A 79 -11.66 15.57 5.86
C PRO A 79 -13.13 15.52 5.47
N ALA A 80 -13.58 16.42 4.59
CA ALA A 80 -14.98 16.44 4.13
C ALA A 80 -15.35 15.18 3.33
N ASP A 81 -14.44 14.71 2.47
CA ASP A 81 -14.66 13.53 1.64
C ASP A 81 -14.62 12.25 2.50
N ALA A 82 -13.73 12.20 3.50
CA ALA A 82 -13.65 11.12 4.47
C ALA A 82 -14.92 11.02 5.34
N VAL A 83 -15.46 12.13 5.84
CA VAL A 83 -16.75 12.13 6.59
C VAL A 83 -17.91 11.70 5.70
N SER A 84 -17.95 12.17 4.44
CA SER A 84 -19.00 11.78 3.50
C SER A 84 -18.96 10.27 3.20
N THR A 85 -17.75 9.72 3.09
CA THR A 85 -17.49 8.30 2.89
C THR A 85 -17.90 7.49 4.12
N ALA A 86 -17.51 7.93 5.32
CA ALA A 86 -17.91 7.32 6.58
C ALA A 86 -19.45 7.26 6.72
N ARG A 87 -20.17 8.30 6.29
CA ARG A 87 -21.64 8.34 6.28
C ARG A 87 -22.28 7.32 5.32
N GLN A 88 -21.60 6.97 4.22
CA GLN A 88 -22.06 5.94 3.30
C GLN A 88 -21.81 4.53 3.86
N ILE A 89 -20.63 4.30 4.42
CA ILE A 89 -20.22 3.02 5.00
C ILE A 89 -21.04 2.71 6.24
N LEU A 90 -21.16 3.68 7.14
CA LEU A 90 -21.94 3.65 8.36
C LEU A 90 -23.08 4.67 8.19
N PRO A 91 -24.29 4.26 7.79
CA PRO A 91 -25.43 5.17 7.76
C PRO A 91 -25.87 5.57 9.17
N PRO A 92 -26.35 6.81 9.39
CA PRO A 92 -26.84 7.25 10.71
C PRO A 92 -27.94 6.34 11.28
N GLU A 93 -28.84 5.82 10.44
CA GLU A 93 -29.89 4.88 10.84
C GLU A 93 -29.33 3.55 11.36
N TRP A 94 -28.19 3.10 10.80
CA TRP A 94 -27.50 1.90 11.25
C TRP A 94 -26.87 2.13 12.64
N ILE A 95 -26.16 3.25 12.84
CA ILE A 95 -25.62 3.59 14.17
C ILE A 95 -26.75 3.69 15.19
N GLN A 96 -27.83 4.40 14.84
CA GLN A 96 -28.99 4.53 15.71
C GLN A 96 -29.56 3.17 16.11
N THR A 97 -29.77 2.26 15.16
CA THR A 97 -30.33 0.93 15.43
C THR A 97 -29.45 0.15 16.40
N ASN A 98 -28.13 0.14 16.19
CA ASN A 98 -27.20 -0.60 17.05
C ASN A 98 -27.06 0.04 18.44
N VAL A 99 -27.04 1.38 18.55
CA VAL A 99 -27.02 2.06 19.86
C VAL A 99 -28.32 1.82 20.63
N GLU A 100 -29.47 1.93 19.96
CA GLU A 100 -30.77 1.63 20.56
C GLU A 100 -30.86 0.16 20.99
N GLU A 101 -30.23 -0.76 20.25
CA GLU A 101 -30.11 -2.17 20.62
C GLU A 101 -29.25 -2.38 21.87
N VAL A 102 -28.07 -1.76 21.94
CA VAL A 102 -27.19 -1.79 23.13
C VAL A 102 -27.95 -1.32 24.37
N VAL A 103 -28.71 -0.21 24.26
CA VAL A 103 -29.55 0.28 25.37
C VAL A 103 -30.67 -0.71 25.70
N SER A 104 -31.32 -1.28 24.68
CA SER A 104 -32.43 -2.23 24.86
C SER A 104 -32.04 -3.53 25.53
N GLN A 105 -30.80 -3.98 25.34
CA GLN A 105 -30.27 -5.22 25.89
C GLN A 105 -29.49 -5.01 27.18
N GLY A 106 -28.61 -3.99 27.21
CA GLY A 106 -27.73 -3.70 28.34
C GLY A 106 -28.47 -3.13 29.56
N LEU A 107 -29.47 -2.29 29.36
CA LEU A 107 -30.17 -1.64 30.47
C LEU A 107 -31.04 -2.62 31.29
N PRO A 108 -31.79 -3.57 30.69
CA PRO A 108 -32.45 -4.64 31.44
C PRO A 108 -31.48 -5.51 32.25
N TYR A 109 -30.28 -5.78 31.72
CA TYR A 109 -29.24 -6.51 32.44
C TYR A 109 -28.73 -5.69 33.64
N ALA A 110 -28.37 -4.43 33.43
CA ALA A 110 -27.86 -3.52 34.47
C ALA A 110 -28.88 -3.27 35.61
N THR A 111 -30.17 -3.39 35.31
CA THR A 111 -31.25 -3.25 36.29
C THR A 111 -31.69 -4.57 36.93
N GLY A 112 -31.12 -5.70 36.50
CA GLY A 112 -31.44 -7.04 37.02
C GLY A 112 -32.74 -7.65 36.50
N HIS A 113 -33.35 -7.08 35.46
CA HIS A 113 -34.52 -7.65 34.78
C HIS A 113 -34.15 -8.86 33.91
N THR A 114 -32.94 -8.84 33.32
CA THR A 114 -32.35 -9.99 32.62
C THR A 114 -31.06 -10.42 33.29
N ASP A 115 -30.80 -11.73 33.28
CA ASP A 115 -29.59 -12.30 33.87
C ASP A 115 -28.42 -12.26 32.88
N GLU A 116 -28.72 -12.25 31.58
CA GLU A 116 -27.76 -12.24 30.46
C GLU A 116 -28.19 -11.23 29.37
N PHE A 117 -27.25 -10.82 28.52
CA PHE A 117 -27.50 -10.07 27.29
C PHE A 117 -26.51 -10.51 26.19
N ALA A 118 -26.87 -10.28 24.93
CA ALA A 118 -26.02 -10.57 23.79
C ALA A 118 -26.23 -9.54 22.68
N ILE A 119 -25.31 -8.59 22.56
CA ILE A 119 -25.32 -7.57 21.51
C ILE A 119 -24.64 -8.17 20.28
N ASN A 120 -25.29 -8.12 19.12
CA ASN A 120 -24.67 -8.51 17.85
C ASN A 120 -24.73 -7.36 16.85
N ILE A 121 -23.57 -6.85 16.45
CA ILE A 121 -23.44 -5.74 15.49
C ILE A 121 -22.95 -6.30 14.14
N PRO A 122 -23.82 -6.35 13.12
CA PRO A 122 -23.43 -6.86 11.81
C PRO A 122 -22.51 -5.88 11.07
N VAL A 123 -21.26 -6.29 10.85
CA VAL A 123 -20.23 -5.47 10.20
C VAL A 123 -19.90 -5.91 8.76
N LYS A 124 -20.35 -7.09 8.33
CA LYS A 124 -20.08 -7.66 6.99
C LYS A 124 -20.34 -6.68 5.86
N ASP A 125 -21.55 -6.13 5.80
CA ASP A 125 -21.95 -5.19 4.75
C ASP A 125 -21.24 -3.83 4.86
N ARG A 126 -20.77 -3.48 6.06
CA ARG A 126 -20.01 -2.24 6.30
C ARG A 126 -18.62 -2.36 5.67
N VAL A 127 -17.95 -3.50 5.83
CA VAL A 127 -16.63 -3.74 5.22
C VAL A 127 -16.69 -3.76 3.70
N LYS A 128 -17.75 -4.35 3.11
CA LYS A 128 -17.97 -4.26 1.65
C LYS A 128 -18.16 -2.82 1.18
N GLY A 129 -18.98 -2.05 1.90
CA GLY A 129 -19.16 -0.63 1.63
C GLY A 129 -17.86 0.17 1.77
N ALA A 130 -17.01 -0.19 2.74
CA ALA A 130 -15.71 0.44 2.94
C ALA A 130 -14.75 0.16 1.79
N ALA A 131 -14.68 -1.09 1.32
CA ALA A 131 -13.84 -1.45 0.17
C ALA A 131 -14.25 -0.70 -1.09
N GLU A 132 -15.56 -0.64 -1.39
CA GLU A 132 -16.09 0.13 -2.52
C GLU A 132 -15.74 1.62 -2.40
N ALA A 133 -15.88 2.19 -1.20
CA ALA A 133 -15.53 3.58 -0.98
C ALA A 133 -14.03 3.86 -1.11
N ILE A 134 -13.17 2.93 -0.67
CA ILE A 134 -11.71 3.01 -0.86
C ILE A 134 -11.36 3.02 -2.35
N LYS A 135 -11.98 2.14 -3.16
CA LYS A 135 -11.77 2.13 -4.62
C LYS A 135 -12.17 3.46 -5.26
N GLN A 136 -13.33 4.00 -4.87
CA GLN A 136 -13.81 5.29 -5.38
C GLN A 136 -12.87 6.44 -4.98
N LEU A 137 -12.40 6.46 -3.74
CA LEU A 137 -11.44 7.46 -3.27
C LEU A 137 -10.11 7.34 -4.02
N ALA A 138 -9.56 6.14 -4.16
CA ALA A 138 -8.32 5.89 -4.89
C ALA A 138 -8.42 6.31 -6.37
N GLY A 139 -9.54 6.00 -7.04
CA GLY A 139 -9.80 6.41 -8.41
C GLY A 139 -9.95 7.93 -8.59
N ASN A 140 -10.61 8.61 -7.65
CA ASN A 140 -10.86 10.06 -7.73
C ASN A 140 -9.65 10.91 -7.30
N SER A 141 -8.76 10.37 -6.46
CA SER A 141 -7.61 11.10 -5.90
C SER A 141 -6.37 11.06 -6.78
N GLY A 142 -6.39 10.34 -7.91
CA GLY A 142 -5.19 10.11 -8.72
C GLY A 142 -4.14 9.25 -8.00
N ALA A 143 -4.53 8.47 -6.98
CA ALA A 143 -3.60 7.64 -6.19
C ALA A 143 -2.78 6.67 -7.05
N TYR A 144 -3.34 6.23 -8.19
CA TYR A 144 -2.68 5.36 -9.15
C TYR A 144 -1.72 6.10 -10.10
N GLU A 145 -1.71 7.43 -10.09
CA GLU A 145 -0.77 8.26 -10.86
C GLU A 145 0.57 8.46 -10.14
N ILE A 146 0.77 7.88 -8.94
CA ILE A 146 2.03 8.02 -8.19
C ILE A 146 3.25 7.54 -8.98
N ILE A 147 3.11 6.53 -9.84
CA ILE A 147 4.20 6.01 -10.69
C ILE A 147 4.62 7.06 -11.74
N SER A 148 3.77 8.05 -12.02
CA SER A 148 4.10 9.22 -12.85
C SER A 148 4.44 10.48 -12.04
N SER A 149 4.56 10.36 -10.71
CA SER A 149 4.88 11.50 -9.85
C SER A 149 6.37 11.78 -9.79
N GLN A 150 6.74 13.04 -9.55
CA GLN A 150 8.12 13.46 -9.34
C GLN A 150 8.81 12.66 -8.22
N GLN A 151 8.05 12.26 -7.19
CA GLN A 151 8.61 11.47 -6.09
C GLN A 151 9.08 10.09 -6.56
N PHE A 152 8.29 9.43 -7.40
CA PHE A 152 8.68 8.13 -7.96
C PHE A 152 9.89 8.27 -8.89
N GLU A 153 9.95 9.35 -9.69
CA GLU A 153 11.15 9.66 -10.49
C GLU A 153 12.40 9.85 -9.63
N ASP A 154 12.27 10.58 -8.52
CA ASP A 154 13.38 10.83 -7.59
C ASP A 154 13.83 9.53 -6.88
N GLU A 155 12.90 8.64 -6.52
CA GLU A 155 13.19 7.32 -5.93
C GLU A 155 13.86 6.39 -6.95
N VAL A 156 13.37 6.33 -8.19
CA VAL A 156 14.02 5.57 -9.29
C VAL A 156 15.41 6.14 -9.58
N GLY A 157 15.55 7.47 -9.61
CA GLY A 157 16.84 8.14 -9.80
C GLY A 157 17.84 7.85 -8.67
N GLN A 158 17.38 7.67 -7.43
CA GLN A 158 18.22 7.23 -6.33
C GLN A 158 18.64 5.77 -6.46
N ALA A 159 17.69 4.88 -6.78
CA ALA A 159 18.00 3.47 -7.01
C ALA A 159 19.00 3.27 -8.16
N LEU A 160 18.93 4.14 -9.19
CA LEU A 160 19.87 4.15 -10.31
C LEU A 160 21.32 4.49 -9.92
N GLN A 161 21.56 5.22 -8.82
CA GLN A 161 22.93 5.54 -8.37
C GLN A 161 23.71 4.27 -7.98
N ASP A 162 23.00 3.22 -7.56
CA ASP A 162 23.62 1.93 -7.25
C ASP A 162 24.03 1.17 -8.54
N PHE A 163 23.56 1.60 -9.70
CA PHE A 163 23.82 1.03 -11.03
C PHE A 163 24.60 1.97 -11.96
N ASP A 164 25.30 2.99 -11.45
CA ASP A 164 26.01 4.02 -12.23
C ASP A 164 27.00 3.45 -13.28
N ASP A 165 27.51 2.23 -13.09
CA ASP A 165 28.34 1.50 -14.07
C ASP A 165 27.60 0.27 -14.61
N LEU A 166 26.64 0.48 -15.51
CA LEU A 166 26.07 -0.63 -16.27
C LEU A 166 27.14 -1.23 -17.20
N PRO A 167 27.19 -2.56 -17.35
CA PRO A 167 28.12 -3.20 -18.27
C PRO A 167 27.88 -2.72 -19.71
N LEU A 168 28.93 -2.78 -20.54
CA LEU A 168 28.90 -2.41 -21.96
C LEU A 168 28.68 -0.91 -22.24
N GLY A 169 29.04 -0.04 -21.29
CA GLY A 169 29.03 1.42 -21.49
C GLY A 169 27.63 2.05 -21.56
N LEU A 170 26.61 1.37 -21.04
CA LEU A 170 25.23 1.85 -21.07
C LEU A 170 25.02 2.95 -20.02
N THR A 171 24.30 4.00 -20.40
CA THR A 171 23.89 5.07 -19.48
C THR A 171 22.37 5.15 -19.44
N LEU A 172 21.78 4.96 -18.26
CA LEU A 172 20.33 5.07 -18.06
C LEU A 172 20.02 6.34 -17.28
N GLN A 173 19.08 7.13 -17.77
CA GLN A 173 18.54 8.27 -17.04
C GLN A 173 17.24 7.86 -16.32
N GLY A 174 16.95 8.50 -15.18
CA GLY A 174 15.73 8.23 -14.42
C GLY A 174 14.45 8.43 -15.24
N GLU A 175 14.42 9.43 -16.12
CA GLU A 175 13.28 9.72 -17.01
C GLU A 175 12.98 8.56 -17.97
N ASP A 176 14.02 7.90 -18.50
CA ASP A 176 13.88 6.80 -19.45
C ASP A 176 13.34 5.54 -18.78
N LEU A 177 13.75 5.26 -17.54
CA LEU A 177 13.22 4.16 -16.75
C LEU A 177 11.78 4.39 -16.32
N VAL A 178 11.44 5.60 -15.88
CA VAL A 178 10.05 5.93 -15.50
C VAL A 178 9.14 5.79 -16.71
N TRP A 179 9.57 6.26 -17.89
CA TRP A 179 8.87 6.02 -19.14
C TRP A 179 8.67 4.52 -19.41
N ALA A 180 9.73 3.71 -19.29
CA ALA A 180 9.65 2.27 -19.53
C ALA A 180 8.69 1.57 -18.56
N VAL A 181 8.78 1.89 -17.26
CA VAL A 181 7.89 1.36 -16.22
C VAL A 181 6.44 1.72 -16.52
N LEU A 182 6.14 2.96 -16.92
CA LEU A 182 4.77 3.39 -17.24
C LEU A 182 4.19 2.67 -18.48
N GLN A 183 5.04 2.27 -19.44
CA GLN A 183 4.58 1.47 -20.58
C GLN A 183 4.34 0.00 -20.20
N ILE A 184 5.20 -0.57 -19.34
CA ILE A 184 5.11 -1.97 -18.90
C ILE A 184 3.94 -2.15 -17.93
N VAL A 185 3.83 -1.24 -16.96
CA VAL A 185 2.82 -1.24 -15.89
C VAL A 185 1.99 0.05 -15.99
N PRO A 186 1.06 0.14 -16.96
CA PRO A 186 0.15 1.27 -17.05
C PRO A 186 -0.69 1.45 -15.77
N PRO A 187 -1.01 2.70 -15.36
CA PRO A 187 -1.82 2.97 -14.17
C PRO A 187 -3.17 2.25 -14.15
N ASP A 188 -3.84 2.11 -15.29
CA ASP A 188 -5.11 1.40 -15.43
C ASP A 188 -4.97 -0.11 -15.20
N TRP A 189 -3.85 -0.71 -15.63
CA TRP A 189 -3.53 -2.10 -15.30
C TRP A 189 -3.32 -2.26 -13.79
N LEU A 190 -2.55 -1.37 -13.15
CA LEU A 190 -2.29 -1.43 -11.71
C LEU A 190 -3.59 -1.26 -10.91
N GLN A 191 -4.42 -0.28 -11.28
CA GLN A 191 -5.73 -0.06 -10.68
C GLN A 191 -6.59 -1.33 -10.74
N GLY A 192 -6.73 -1.94 -11.94
CA GLY A 192 -7.51 -3.17 -12.08
C GLY A 192 -6.98 -4.33 -11.25
N ARG A 193 -5.66 -4.42 -11.05
CA ARG A 193 -5.04 -5.45 -10.19
C ARG A 193 -5.30 -5.20 -8.71
N LEU A 194 -5.16 -3.96 -8.25
CA LEU A 194 -5.42 -3.60 -6.86
C LEU A 194 -6.91 -3.75 -6.51
N GLU A 195 -7.81 -3.32 -7.40
CA GLU A 195 -9.27 -3.46 -7.19
C GLU A 195 -9.69 -4.93 -7.15
N GLY A 196 -9.16 -5.76 -8.06
CA GLY A 196 -9.44 -7.20 -8.07
C GLY A 196 -8.84 -7.94 -6.86
N ALA A 197 -7.63 -7.56 -6.44
CA ALA A 197 -7.03 -8.08 -5.21
C ALA A 197 -7.84 -7.70 -3.97
N LEU A 198 -8.33 -6.46 -3.91
CA LEU A 198 -9.21 -6.00 -2.83
C LEU A 198 -10.53 -6.79 -2.83
N ASP A 199 -11.15 -7.03 -3.99
CA ASP A 199 -12.38 -7.83 -4.07
C ASP A 199 -12.20 -9.25 -3.53
N GLU A 200 -11.13 -9.93 -3.94
CA GLU A 200 -10.82 -11.27 -3.47
C GLU A 200 -10.49 -11.27 -1.97
N ALA A 201 -9.73 -10.27 -1.49
CA ALA A 201 -9.45 -10.10 -0.07
C ALA A 201 -10.73 -9.90 0.75
N ILE A 202 -11.68 -9.07 0.28
CA ILE A 202 -12.98 -8.88 0.94
C ILE A 202 -13.81 -10.17 0.90
N ALA A 203 -13.81 -10.89 -0.21
CA ALA A 203 -14.50 -12.17 -0.32
C ALA A 203 -13.95 -13.19 0.68
N TYR A 204 -12.63 -13.29 0.79
CA TYR A 204 -11.95 -14.12 1.78
C TYR A 204 -12.23 -13.66 3.22
N LEU A 205 -12.16 -12.36 3.48
CA LEU A 205 -12.38 -11.78 4.81
C LEU A 205 -13.82 -11.97 5.31
N THR A 206 -14.79 -11.91 4.40
CA THR A 206 -16.23 -12.03 4.72
C THR A 206 -16.77 -13.46 4.57
N TYR A 207 -15.89 -14.46 4.43
CA TYR A 207 -16.20 -15.88 4.24
C TYR A 207 -17.06 -16.18 2.99
N GLU A 208 -16.96 -15.37 1.95
CA GLU A 208 -17.57 -15.64 0.64
C GLU A 208 -16.66 -16.52 -0.22
N SER A 209 -15.35 -16.42 -0.01
CA SER A 209 -14.36 -17.41 -0.42
C SER A 209 -13.76 -18.09 0.81
N THR A 210 -13.56 -19.42 0.72
CA THR A 210 -12.88 -20.19 1.78
C THR A 210 -11.38 -19.97 1.77
N ASP A 211 -10.81 -19.86 0.58
CA ASP A 211 -9.39 -19.81 0.32
C ASP A 211 -9.05 -18.46 -0.33
N LEU A 212 -7.95 -17.84 0.10
CA LEU A 212 -7.44 -16.64 -0.54
C LEU A 212 -6.67 -17.06 -1.79
N ASN A 213 -7.00 -16.50 -2.95
CA ASN A 213 -6.26 -16.76 -4.18
C ASN A 213 -6.18 -15.51 -5.06
N ILE A 214 -5.28 -14.60 -4.71
CA ILE A 214 -5.00 -13.41 -5.52
C ILE A 214 -3.83 -13.74 -6.44
N VAL A 215 -4.06 -13.71 -7.75
CA VAL A 215 -3.02 -13.97 -8.76
C VAL A 215 -2.72 -12.69 -9.54
N ILE A 216 -1.49 -12.20 -9.46
CA ILE A 216 -0.99 -11.08 -10.25
C ILE A 216 -0.19 -11.65 -11.44
N PRO A 217 -0.77 -11.73 -12.65
CA PRO A 217 -0.09 -12.29 -13.80
C PRO A 217 1.00 -11.34 -14.30
N LEU A 218 2.24 -11.84 -14.33
CA LEU A 218 3.41 -11.07 -14.78
C LEU A 218 3.82 -11.41 -16.22
N ALA A 219 3.46 -12.60 -16.74
CA ALA A 219 3.79 -13.00 -18.12
C ALA A 219 3.38 -11.94 -19.16
N ASP A 220 2.17 -11.38 -19.05
CA ASP A 220 1.71 -10.32 -19.96
C ASP A 220 2.50 -9.02 -19.83
N ARG A 221 3.04 -8.73 -18.64
CA ARG A 221 3.90 -7.57 -18.40
C ARG A 221 5.28 -7.78 -19.01
N VAL A 222 5.84 -8.97 -18.89
CA VAL A 222 7.12 -9.34 -19.54
C VAL A 222 6.99 -9.26 -21.07
N ARG A 223 5.88 -9.77 -21.66
CA ARG A 223 5.61 -9.62 -23.10
C ARG A 223 5.45 -8.16 -23.51
N ALA A 224 4.72 -7.37 -22.73
CA ALA A 224 4.55 -5.95 -22.99
C ALA A 224 5.86 -5.17 -22.85
N GLY A 225 6.78 -5.63 -22.01
CA GLY A 225 8.09 -5.01 -21.80
C GLY A 225 9.10 -5.27 -22.90
N SER A 226 8.99 -6.37 -23.65
CA SER A 226 9.89 -6.65 -24.78
C SER A 226 10.01 -5.46 -25.76
N PRO A 227 8.91 -4.96 -26.39
CA PRO A 227 9.02 -3.82 -27.30
C PRO A 227 9.48 -2.53 -26.61
N VAL A 228 9.15 -2.34 -25.33
CA VAL A 228 9.55 -1.16 -24.54
C VAL A 228 11.06 -1.17 -24.29
N ILE A 229 11.64 -2.32 -23.94
CA ILE A 229 13.07 -2.50 -23.74
C ILE A 229 13.82 -2.30 -25.07
N LYS A 230 13.29 -2.83 -26.18
CA LYS A 230 13.87 -2.59 -27.52
C LYS A 230 13.92 -1.09 -27.85
N GLU A 231 12.83 -0.37 -27.62
CA GLU A 231 12.78 1.07 -27.83
C GLU A 231 13.72 1.83 -26.87
N LEU A 232 13.81 1.39 -25.61
CA LEU A 232 14.72 1.96 -24.62
C LEU A 232 16.18 1.82 -25.07
N LEU A 233 16.59 0.63 -25.55
CA LEU A 233 17.94 0.38 -26.06
C LEU A 233 18.28 1.30 -27.25
N VAL A 234 17.32 1.55 -28.14
CA VAL A 234 17.48 2.52 -29.23
C VAL A 234 17.62 3.95 -28.70
N ARG A 235 16.80 4.33 -27.70
CA ARG A 235 16.78 5.69 -27.15
C ARG A 235 18.08 6.08 -26.47
N ILE A 236 18.70 5.14 -25.76
CA ILE A 236 19.96 5.36 -25.04
C ILE A 236 21.21 5.09 -25.89
N ASP A 237 21.05 4.87 -27.19
CA ASP A 237 22.14 4.54 -28.13
C ASP A 237 22.96 3.32 -27.70
N ALA A 238 22.27 2.33 -27.13
CA ALA A 238 22.89 1.15 -26.50
C ALA A 238 23.75 0.36 -27.48
N TYR A 239 23.28 0.20 -28.73
CA TYR A 239 23.94 -0.64 -29.72
C TYR A 239 25.30 -0.06 -30.15
N ASP A 240 25.38 1.26 -30.33
CA ASP A 240 26.65 1.93 -30.66
C ASP A 240 27.64 1.85 -29.49
N GLY A 241 27.14 2.05 -28.25
CA GLY A 241 27.92 1.87 -27.03
C GLY A 241 28.47 0.45 -26.87
N MET A 242 27.63 -0.57 -27.06
CA MET A 242 28.01 -1.98 -26.98
C MET A 242 29.08 -2.34 -28.01
N VAL A 243 28.95 -1.90 -29.27
CA VAL A 243 29.99 -2.14 -30.29
C VAL A 243 31.29 -1.46 -29.87
N ALA A 244 31.25 -0.21 -29.41
CA ALA A 244 32.45 0.53 -29.01
C ALA A 244 33.18 -0.12 -27.82
N GLU A 245 32.45 -0.59 -26.81
CA GLU A 245 33.02 -1.24 -25.62
C GLU A 245 33.60 -2.62 -25.96
N VAL A 246 32.82 -3.49 -26.60
CA VAL A 246 33.27 -4.84 -26.99
C VAL A 246 34.48 -4.74 -27.92
N THR A 247 34.47 -3.79 -28.85
CA THR A 247 35.61 -3.58 -29.75
C THR A 247 36.85 -3.12 -28.98
N ARG A 248 36.71 -2.22 -28.00
CA ARG A 248 37.82 -1.79 -27.16
C ARG A 248 38.40 -2.95 -26.37
N ASP A 249 37.58 -3.73 -25.68
CA ASP A 249 38.02 -4.86 -24.86
C ASP A 249 38.73 -5.91 -25.70
N VAL A 250 38.15 -6.30 -26.83
CA VAL A 250 38.76 -7.28 -27.74
C VAL A 250 40.09 -6.76 -28.29
N VAL A 251 40.16 -5.48 -28.66
CA VAL A 251 41.38 -4.84 -29.18
C VAL A 251 42.46 -4.72 -28.11
N GLU A 252 42.11 -4.32 -26.88
CA GLU A 252 43.07 -4.14 -25.79
C GLU A 252 43.57 -5.48 -25.23
N GLU A 253 42.70 -6.48 -25.09
CA GLU A 253 43.04 -7.78 -24.51
C GLU A 253 43.77 -8.70 -25.49
N ASN A 254 43.40 -8.67 -26.79
CA ASN A 254 43.91 -9.63 -27.77
C ASN A 254 44.91 -9.03 -28.78
N LEU A 255 44.97 -7.69 -28.96
CA LEU A 255 45.74 -7.08 -30.06
C LEU A 255 46.98 -6.30 -29.62
N GLY A 256 47.37 -6.38 -28.34
CA GLY A 256 48.52 -5.65 -27.78
C GLY A 256 49.89 -5.90 -28.42
N ASP A 257 49.99 -6.77 -29.46
CA ASP A 257 51.23 -7.02 -30.19
C ASP A 257 51.00 -7.54 -31.63
N LEU A 258 50.05 -6.97 -32.39
CA LEU A 258 49.82 -7.36 -33.79
C LEU A 258 51.02 -6.97 -34.70
N THR A 259 52.03 -7.83 -34.76
CA THR A 259 53.00 -7.92 -35.87
C THR A 259 52.51 -8.91 -36.92
N PHE A 260 51.30 -8.68 -37.42
CA PHE A 260 50.61 -9.60 -38.33
C PHE A 260 51.16 -9.55 -39.77
N LEU A 261 51.81 -8.45 -40.15
CA LEU A 261 52.34 -8.26 -41.50
C LEU A 261 53.87 -8.36 -41.50
N PRO A 262 54.47 -8.99 -42.53
CA PRO A 262 55.91 -8.92 -42.72
C PRO A 262 56.36 -7.48 -42.98
N ILE A 263 57.54 -7.11 -42.45
CA ILE A 263 58.11 -5.74 -42.43
C ILE A 263 57.47 -4.90 -41.31
N ASP A 264 58.12 -3.82 -40.83
CA ASP A 264 57.69 -2.88 -39.78
C ASP A 264 56.32 -2.15 -40.05
N ILE A 265 55.35 -2.82 -40.67
CA ILE A 265 53.98 -2.37 -40.87
C ILE A 265 53.21 -2.68 -39.60
N SER A 266 53.03 -1.66 -38.77
CA SER A 266 52.11 -1.73 -37.63
C SER A 266 50.71 -1.34 -38.10
N ILE A 267 49.73 -2.16 -37.76
CA ILE A 267 48.31 -1.78 -37.83
C ILE A 267 48.00 -1.12 -36.50
N GLU A 268 47.50 0.11 -36.52
CA GLU A 268 47.11 0.80 -35.30
C GLU A 268 45.79 0.24 -34.76
N ALA A 269 45.63 0.27 -33.43
CA ALA A 269 44.41 -0.21 -32.77
C ALA A 269 43.13 0.43 -33.35
N GLN A 270 43.18 1.73 -33.67
CA GLN A 270 42.05 2.46 -34.25
C GLN A 270 41.65 1.92 -35.64
N GLU A 271 42.60 1.41 -36.42
CA GLU A 271 42.35 0.91 -37.77
C GLU A 271 41.68 -0.46 -37.75
N VAL A 272 41.93 -1.24 -36.69
CA VAL A 272 41.19 -2.48 -36.42
C VAL A 272 39.80 -2.18 -35.90
N ILE A 273 39.65 -1.17 -35.03
CA ILE A 273 38.34 -0.70 -34.55
C ILE A 273 37.46 -0.29 -35.74
N ASP A 274 37.98 0.54 -36.63
CA ASP A 274 37.25 0.99 -37.82
C ASP A 274 36.88 -0.18 -38.75
N ALA A 275 37.75 -1.19 -38.87
CA ALA A 275 37.45 -2.41 -39.63
C ALA A 275 36.34 -3.25 -38.97
N ILE A 276 36.33 -3.36 -37.64
CA ILE A 276 35.30 -4.09 -36.88
C ILE A 276 33.94 -3.43 -37.03
N HIS A 277 33.86 -2.10 -36.99
CA HIS A 277 32.60 -1.37 -37.23
C HIS A 277 31.97 -1.66 -38.60
N VAL A 278 32.78 -1.96 -39.63
CA VAL A 278 32.28 -2.37 -40.95
C VAL A 278 31.73 -3.80 -40.93
N VAL A 279 32.36 -4.68 -40.16
CA VAL A 279 31.99 -6.10 -40.06
C VAL A 279 30.74 -6.29 -39.23
N VAL A 280 30.66 -5.60 -38.09
CA VAL A 280 29.59 -5.66 -37.10
C VAL A 280 28.91 -4.29 -37.05
N PRO A 281 28.09 -3.95 -38.08
CA PRO A 281 27.36 -2.69 -38.06
C PRO A 281 26.32 -2.72 -36.92
N PRO A 282 26.01 -1.57 -36.30
CA PRO A 282 25.02 -1.47 -35.21
C PRO A 282 23.66 -2.08 -35.55
N GLU A 283 23.20 -1.91 -36.80
CA GLU A 283 21.94 -2.50 -37.29
C GLU A 283 21.92 -4.03 -37.20
N TRP A 284 23.06 -4.70 -37.46
CA TRP A 284 23.15 -6.15 -37.33
C TRP A 284 23.19 -6.57 -35.87
N LEU A 285 23.95 -5.85 -35.02
CA LEU A 285 23.99 -6.15 -33.59
C LEU A 285 22.60 -5.99 -32.98
N GLN A 286 21.87 -4.95 -33.38
CA GLN A 286 20.48 -4.73 -32.99
C GLN A 286 19.61 -5.94 -33.32
N GLU A 287 19.66 -6.47 -34.55
CA GLU A 287 18.90 -7.66 -34.95
C GLU A 287 19.24 -8.87 -34.05
N GLN A 288 20.52 -9.07 -33.72
CA GLN A 288 20.93 -10.19 -32.85
C GLN A 288 20.45 -10.02 -31.40
N VAL A 289 20.57 -8.81 -30.85
CA VAL A 289 20.14 -8.50 -29.47
C VAL A 289 18.61 -8.55 -29.35
N GLU A 290 17.89 -8.03 -30.34
CA GLU A 290 16.44 -8.10 -30.38
C GLU A 290 15.92 -9.54 -30.49
N GLY A 291 16.57 -10.38 -31.30
CA GLY A 291 16.26 -11.80 -31.39
C GLY A 291 16.58 -12.56 -30.09
N ALA A 292 17.71 -12.23 -29.44
CA ALA A 292 18.05 -12.78 -28.13
C ALA A 292 17.02 -12.38 -27.06
N LEU A 293 16.54 -11.13 -27.08
CA LEU A 293 15.51 -10.64 -26.18
C LEU A 293 14.16 -11.35 -26.41
N GLU A 294 13.81 -11.66 -27.66
CA GLU A 294 12.61 -12.45 -27.97
C GLU A 294 12.68 -13.86 -27.37
N GLU A 295 13.81 -14.55 -27.52
CA GLU A 295 13.97 -15.88 -26.91
C GLU A 295 14.07 -15.83 -25.39
N PHE A 296 14.62 -14.75 -24.83
CA PHE A 296 14.62 -14.52 -23.40
C PHE A 296 13.19 -14.33 -22.87
N VAL A 297 12.36 -13.55 -23.57
CA VAL A 297 10.94 -13.35 -23.22
C VAL A 297 10.16 -14.65 -23.35
N ALA A 298 10.38 -15.43 -24.41
CA ALA A 298 9.76 -16.74 -24.59
C ALA A 298 10.16 -17.71 -23.47
N TYR A 299 11.43 -17.69 -23.06
CA TYR A 299 11.92 -18.49 -21.94
C TYR A 299 11.32 -18.07 -20.60
N LEU A 300 11.31 -16.77 -20.28
CA LEU A 300 10.76 -16.22 -19.03
C LEU A 300 9.26 -16.46 -18.89
N THR A 301 8.51 -16.35 -20.00
CA THR A 301 7.05 -16.55 -20.00
C THR A 301 6.62 -18.01 -20.07
N GLY A 302 7.58 -18.95 -20.16
CA GLY A 302 7.33 -20.38 -20.23
C GLY A 302 6.84 -20.88 -21.60
N GLU A 303 6.86 -20.03 -22.63
CA GLU A 303 6.58 -20.42 -24.01
C GLU A 303 7.68 -21.34 -24.57
N SER A 304 8.91 -21.14 -24.09
CA SER A 304 10.03 -22.06 -24.26
C SER A 304 10.48 -22.66 -22.92
N ASN A 305 10.80 -23.96 -22.92
CA ASN A 305 11.36 -24.67 -21.77
C ASN A 305 12.89 -24.56 -21.67
N SER A 306 13.56 -24.00 -22.68
CA SER A 306 15.01 -23.86 -22.72
C SER A 306 15.40 -22.57 -23.42
N PHE A 307 16.40 -21.88 -22.88
CA PHE A 307 16.98 -20.69 -23.51
C PHE A 307 18.13 -21.09 -24.45
N VAL A 308 18.01 -20.73 -25.74
CA VAL A 308 19.06 -20.94 -26.74
C VAL A 308 19.06 -19.77 -27.72
N VAL A 309 20.17 -19.04 -27.78
CA VAL A 309 20.41 -17.98 -28.77
C VAL A 309 21.49 -18.43 -29.72
N THR A 310 21.24 -18.31 -31.02
CA THR A 310 22.18 -18.72 -32.08
C THR A 310 22.57 -17.50 -32.91
N VAL A 311 23.85 -17.12 -32.85
CA VAL A 311 24.40 -15.99 -33.61
C VAL A 311 25.21 -16.54 -34.80
N PRO A 312 24.75 -16.34 -36.04
CA PRO A 312 25.50 -16.74 -37.22
C PRO A 312 26.68 -15.78 -37.44
N LEU A 313 27.90 -16.31 -37.39
CA LEU A 313 29.13 -15.53 -37.56
C LEU A 313 29.80 -15.77 -38.91
N ALA A 314 29.43 -16.81 -39.65
CA ALA A 314 30.04 -17.18 -40.94
C ALA A 314 30.16 -15.98 -41.91
N ASP A 315 29.06 -15.28 -42.18
CA ASP A 315 29.05 -14.12 -43.08
C ASP A 315 29.90 -12.95 -42.53
N ARG A 316 29.93 -12.80 -41.20
CA ARG A 316 30.72 -11.76 -40.50
C ARG A 316 32.21 -12.07 -40.56
N ILE A 317 32.59 -13.34 -40.44
CA ILE A 317 33.97 -13.80 -40.61
C ILE A 317 34.44 -13.51 -42.04
N GLU A 318 33.61 -13.79 -43.06
CA GLU A 318 33.96 -13.47 -44.46
C GLU A 318 34.16 -11.96 -44.68
N LEU A 319 33.27 -11.13 -44.12
CA LEU A 319 33.42 -9.66 -44.17
C LEU A 319 34.66 -9.18 -43.41
N ALA A 320 35.00 -9.80 -42.28
CA ALA A 320 36.20 -9.47 -41.50
C ALA A 320 37.48 -9.81 -42.27
N LEU A 321 37.52 -10.99 -42.89
CA LEU A 321 38.62 -11.38 -43.75
C LEU A 321 38.81 -10.37 -44.88
N GLN A 322 37.73 -9.91 -45.51
CA GLN A 322 37.79 -8.91 -46.56
C GLN A 322 38.27 -7.55 -46.05
N ALA A 323 37.72 -7.05 -44.94
CA ALA A 323 38.09 -5.77 -44.35
C ALA A 323 39.57 -5.71 -43.93
N LEU A 324 40.09 -6.79 -43.36
CA LEU A 324 41.51 -6.89 -42.99
C LEU A 324 42.44 -6.99 -44.20
N ARG A 325 42.02 -7.69 -45.27
CA ARG A 325 42.77 -7.71 -46.54
C ARG A 325 42.85 -6.31 -47.14
N ASP A 326 41.72 -5.61 -47.23
CA ASP A 326 41.66 -4.25 -47.75
C ASP A 326 42.51 -3.28 -46.90
N LEU A 327 42.59 -3.50 -45.59
CA LEU A 327 43.46 -2.74 -44.69
C LEU A 327 44.94 -3.05 -44.93
N ALA A 328 45.31 -4.33 -45.03
CA ALA A 328 46.68 -4.76 -45.31
C ALA A 328 47.19 -4.25 -46.67
N ASP A 329 46.35 -4.35 -47.71
CA ASP A 329 46.68 -3.88 -49.06
C ASP A 329 46.89 -2.36 -49.10
N ARG A 330 46.03 -1.58 -48.42
CA ARG A 330 46.21 -0.13 -48.28
C ARG A 330 47.52 0.21 -47.58
N LYS A 331 47.79 -0.42 -46.44
CA LYS A 331 49.01 -0.17 -45.66
C LYS A 331 50.29 -0.51 -46.41
N MET A 332 50.32 -1.66 -47.07
CA MET A 332 51.44 -2.01 -47.94
C MET A 332 51.60 -0.97 -49.06
N THR A 333 50.51 -0.59 -49.73
CA THR A 333 50.57 0.40 -50.82
C THR A 333 51.14 1.74 -50.33
N GLU A 334 50.72 2.23 -49.16
CA GLU A 334 51.21 3.48 -48.57
C GLU A 334 52.70 3.40 -48.20
N VAL A 335 53.12 2.31 -47.56
CA VAL A 335 54.53 2.09 -47.19
C VAL A 335 55.43 2.00 -48.42
N PHE A 336 55.00 1.24 -49.43
CA PHE A 336 55.74 1.12 -50.68
C PHE A 336 55.78 2.43 -51.46
N ALA A 337 54.68 3.19 -51.52
CA ALA A 337 54.63 4.52 -52.14
C ALA A 337 55.55 5.55 -51.45
N GLY A 338 55.86 5.35 -50.16
CA GLY A 338 56.78 6.18 -49.39
C GLY A 338 58.27 5.92 -49.64
N TYR A 339 58.65 4.82 -50.30
CA TYR A 339 60.06 4.53 -50.61
C TYR A 339 60.62 5.44 -51.72
N PRO A 340 61.90 5.84 -51.63
CA PRO A 340 62.54 6.62 -52.69
C PRO A 340 62.71 5.78 -53.97
N GLU A 341 62.74 6.44 -55.14
CA GLU A 341 63.07 5.78 -56.41
C GLU A 341 64.53 5.27 -56.40
N CYS A 342 64.74 4.02 -56.80
CA CYS A 342 66.05 3.41 -56.92
C CYS A 342 66.84 4.06 -58.07
N SER A 343 68.15 4.28 -57.86
CA SER A 343 69.05 4.48 -59.01
C SER A 343 69.19 3.20 -59.82
N LEU A 344 69.61 3.31 -61.09
CA LEU A 344 69.81 2.14 -61.97
C LEU A 344 70.80 1.12 -61.38
N ASP A 345 71.86 1.57 -60.70
CA ASP A 345 72.80 0.72 -59.95
C ASP A 345 72.12 -0.08 -58.83
N GLN A 346 71.24 0.58 -58.07
CA GLN A 346 70.52 -0.05 -56.95
C GLN A 346 69.47 -1.02 -57.47
N ALA A 347 68.73 -0.64 -58.51
CA ALA A 347 67.73 -1.48 -59.15
C ALA A 347 68.34 -2.78 -59.73
N VAL A 348 69.52 -2.71 -60.36
CA VAL A 348 70.20 -3.91 -60.88
C VAL A 348 70.70 -4.82 -59.75
N ASN A 349 71.25 -4.26 -58.66
CA ASN A 349 71.68 -5.06 -57.50
C ASN A 349 70.50 -5.76 -56.84
N ILE A 350 69.36 -5.06 -56.69
CA ILE A 350 68.13 -5.64 -56.15
C ILE A 350 67.60 -6.72 -57.10
N ALA A 351 67.56 -6.46 -58.42
CA ALA A 351 67.15 -7.44 -59.42
C ALA A 351 67.98 -8.74 -59.40
N GLN A 352 69.26 -8.65 -59.04
CA GLN A 352 70.13 -9.82 -58.84
C GLN A 352 69.92 -10.52 -57.49
N GLN A 353 69.56 -9.77 -56.44
CA GLN A 353 69.34 -10.30 -55.08
C GLN A 353 67.92 -10.80 -54.82
N LEU A 354 66.93 -10.46 -55.66
CA LEU A 354 65.54 -10.92 -55.53
C LEU A 354 65.37 -12.45 -55.56
N GLN A 355 66.39 -13.21 -55.97
CA GLN A 355 66.42 -14.67 -55.83
C GLN A 355 66.64 -15.16 -54.38
N GLY A 356 67.00 -14.27 -53.45
CA GLY A 356 67.38 -14.58 -52.08
C GLY A 356 66.33 -14.24 -50.99
N GLY A 357 65.14 -13.75 -51.35
CA GLY A 357 64.07 -13.51 -50.38
C GLY A 357 64.18 -12.21 -49.56
N SER A 358 65.00 -11.23 -49.98
CA SER A 358 65.02 -9.88 -49.40
C SER A 358 64.17 -8.88 -50.20
N LEU A 359 63.27 -8.16 -49.51
CA LEU A 359 62.41 -7.12 -50.09
C LEU A 359 63.20 -5.89 -50.60
N PRO A 360 62.73 -5.21 -51.66
CA PRO A 360 63.38 -4.03 -52.20
C PRO A 360 63.31 -2.84 -51.22
N THR A 361 64.43 -2.17 -51.00
CA THR A 361 64.55 -0.99 -50.10
C THR A 361 64.25 0.35 -50.78
N CYS A 362 63.92 0.32 -52.07
CA CYS A 362 63.58 1.48 -52.90
C CYS A 362 62.62 1.04 -54.02
N GLN A 363 61.86 1.97 -54.61
CA GLN A 363 60.97 1.69 -55.73
C GLN A 363 61.79 1.54 -57.01
N ILE A 364 61.66 0.42 -57.73
CA ILE A 364 62.31 0.24 -59.04
C ILE A 364 61.42 0.88 -60.10
N PRO A 365 61.78 2.06 -60.66
CA PRO A 365 61.02 2.65 -61.75
C PRO A 365 61.21 1.85 -63.04
N THR A 366 60.39 2.12 -64.04
CA THR A 366 60.60 1.64 -65.41
C THR A 366 61.80 2.37 -66.02
N PHE A 367 62.84 1.64 -66.41
CA PHE A 367 64.02 2.22 -67.07
C PHE A 367 63.90 2.14 -68.59
N GLU A 368 64.41 3.14 -69.31
CA GLU A 368 64.48 3.07 -70.76
C GLU A 368 65.61 2.14 -71.22
N LEU A 369 65.42 1.47 -72.36
CA LEU A 369 66.39 0.53 -72.92
C LEU A 369 67.78 1.16 -73.13
N SER A 370 67.84 2.46 -73.45
CA SER A 370 69.09 3.23 -73.59
C SER A 370 69.86 3.40 -72.28
N GLU A 371 69.17 3.49 -71.15
CA GLU A 371 69.78 3.67 -69.83
C GLU A 371 70.41 2.34 -69.37
N VAL A 372 69.67 1.24 -69.54
CA VAL A 372 70.13 -0.11 -69.18
C VAL A 372 71.29 -0.57 -70.08
N THR A 373 71.23 -0.32 -71.40
CA THR A 373 72.34 -0.63 -72.31
C THR A 373 73.59 0.20 -72.02
N GLY A 374 73.42 1.48 -71.67
CA GLY A 374 74.51 2.35 -71.25
C GLY A 374 75.19 1.88 -69.97
N PHE A 375 74.42 1.41 -68.99
CA PHE A 375 74.92 0.84 -67.75
C PHE A 375 75.72 -0.46 -67.95
N LEU A 376 75.23 -1.35 -68.83
CA LEU A 376 75.90 -2.61 -69.16
C LEU A 376 77.12 -2.45 -70.09
N GLY A 377 77.47 -1.21 -70.48
CA GLY A 377 78.60 -0.92 -71.35
C GLY A 377 78.39 -1.39 -72.80
N ILE A 378 77.15 -1.58 -73.22
CA ILE A 378 76.78 -2.04 -74.57
C ILE A 378 76.61 -0.79 -75.46
N PRO A 379 77.41 -0.61 -76.53
CA PRO A 379 77.35 0.60 -77.36
C PRO A 379 76.00 0.73 -78.07
N GLY A 380 75.31 1.85 -77.82
CA GLY A 380 74.01 2.15 -78.42
C GLY A 380 74.07 2.26 -79.95
N GLY A 381 73.26 1.49 -80.65
CA GLY A 381 73.14 1.52 -82.12
C GLY A 381 73.00 0.16 -82.82
N LEU A 382 73.21 -0.96 -82.11
CA LEU A 382 73.16 -2.31 -82.67
C LEU A 382 71.77 -2.96 -82.60
N GLY A 383 70.69 -2.26 -82.95
CA GLY A 383 69.33 -2.85 -83.01
C GLY A 383 68.91 -3.64 -81.77
N VAL A 384 69.50 -3.31 -80.60
CA VAL A 384 69.31 -4.03 -79.35
C VAL A 384 67.87 -3.83 -78.92
N THR A 385 67.15 -4.92 -78.70
CA THR A 385 65.80 -4.96 -78.10
C THR A 385 65.90 -5.55 -76.70
N TRP A 386 64.91 -5.30 -75.84
CA TRP A 386 64.81 -5.94 -74.53
C TRP A 386 64.96 -7.46 -74.61
N GLU A 387 64.33 -8.08 -75.61
CA GLU A 387 64.37 -9.52 -75.89
C GLU A 387 65.79 -10.01 -76.23
N SER A 388 66.56 -9.22 -77.00
CA SER A 388 67.96 -9.55 -77.30
C SER A 388 68.89 -9.38 -76.09
N LEU A 389 68.53 -8.50 -75.16
CA LEU A 389 69.28 -8.21 -73.93
C LEU A 389 69.04 -9.30 -72.87
N GLU A 390 67.77 -9.72 -72.70
CA GLU A 390 67.36 -10.83 -71.83
C GLU A 390 68.05 -12.15 -72.20
N ALA A 391 68.31 -12.38 -73.49
CA ALA A 391 68.98 -13.58 -73.97
C ALA A 391 70.47 -13.70 -73.59
N VAL A 392 71.11 -12.60 -73.18
CA VAL A 392 72.54 -12.54 -72.83
C VAL A 392 72.79 -12.12 -71.38
N SER A 393 71.78 -11.61 -70.68
CA SER A 393 71.87 -11.26 -69.26
C SER A 393 71.66 -12.49 -68.37
N GLU A 394 72.48 -12.64 -67.34
CA GLU A 394 72.33 -13.71 -66.34
C GLU A 394 71.22 -13.45 -65.31
N PHE A 395 70.48 -12.33 -65.42
CA PHE A 395 69.42 -11.94 -64.50
C PHE A 395 68.17 -11.45 -65.25
N ASN A 396 67.02 -11.47 -64.56
CA ASN A 396 65.73 -11.15 -65.15
C ASN A 396 65.59 -9.63 -65.38
N LEU A 397 65.77 -9.18 -66.63
CA LEU A 397 65.67 -7.76 -67.00
C LEU A 397 64.21 -7.26 -67.10
N THR A 398 63.22 -8.16 -67.06
CA THR A 398 61.80 -7.78 -67.09
C THR A 398 61.43 -6.86 -65.91
N ILE A 399 62.09 -7.05 -64.77
CA ILE A 399 61.93 -6.24 -63.55
C ILE A 399 62.35 -4.77 -63.76
N LEU A 400 63.37 -4.53 -64.59
CA LEU A 400 63.86 -3.18 -64.91
C LEU A 400 63.04 -2.51 -66.02
N ARG A 401 62.38 -3.33 -66.87
CA ARG A 401 61.53 -2.87 -67.96
C ARG A 401 60.15 -2.42 -67.48
N ASP A 402 59.51 -3.27 -66.68
CA ASP A 402 58.11 -3.12 -66.30
C ASP A 402 57.95 -2.51 -64.89
N GLY A 403 59.06 -2.29 -64.18
CA GLY A 403 59.07 -1.90 -62.78
C GLY A 403 58.66 -3.06 -61.87
N VAL A 404 58.68 -2.83 -60.55
CA VAL A 404 58.19 -3.80 -59.57
C VAL A 404 56.81 -3.38 -59.07
N SER A 405 55.80 -4.20 -59.33
CA SER A 405 54.45 -4.04 -58.76
C SER A 405 54.32 -4.77 -57.42
N LEU A 406 53.38 -4.32 -56.58
CA LEU A 406 53.05 -4.97 -55.30
C LEU A 406 52.65 -6.44 -55.47
N ASP A 407 51.87 -6.76 -56.50
CA ASP A 407 51.48 -8.14 -56.83
C ASP A 407 52.70 -9.03 -57.13
N THR A 408 53.71 -8.46 -57.79
CA THR A 408 54.97 -9.18 -58.11
C THR A 408 55.79 -9.43 -56.85
N ILE A 409 55.77 -8.50 -55.89
CA ILE A 409 56.43 -8.66 -54.58
C ILE A 409 55.73 -9.74 -53.77
N ALA A 410 54.41 -9.66 -53.58
CA ALA A 410 53.63 -10.62 -52.79
C ALA A 410 53.83 -12.07 -53.29
N LEU A 411 53.75 -12.28 -54.60
CA LEU A 411 53.97 -13.59 -55.23
C LEU A 411 55.42 -14.08 -55.11
N THR A 412 56.41 -13.18 -55.15
CA THR A 412 57.85 -13.55 -55.08
C THR A 412 58.29 -13.92 -53.67
N PHE A 413 57.73 -13.29 -52.64
CA PHE A 413 58.07 -13.55 -51.24
C PHE A 413 57.16 -14.56 -50.55
N GLY A 414 56.17 -15.13 -51.26
CA GLY A 414 55.23 -16.12 -50.71
C GLY A 414 54.35 -15.55 -49.60
N ILE A 415 54.11 -14.23 -49.62
CA ILE A 415 53.28 -13.55 -48.63
C ILE A 415 51.84 -13.76 -49.07
N ASP A 416 51.21 -14.79 -48.51
CA ASP A 416 49.79 -15.08 -48.70
C ASP A 416 49.00 -14.44 -47.56
N ILE A 417 48.62 -13.17 -47.75
CA ILE A 417 47.81 -12.41 -46.80
C ILE A 417 46.49 -13.13 -46.56
N ASP A 418 45.92 -13.74 -47.59
CA ASP A 418 44.67 -14.47 -47.51
C ASP A 418 44.78 -15.69 -46.59
N ALA A 419 45.89 -16.43 -46.65
CA ALA A 419 46.16 -17.56 -45.78
C ALA A 419 46.47 -17.12 -44.34
N MET A 420 47.30 -16.08 -44.16
CA MET A 420 47.64 -15.59 -42.82
C MET A 420 46.40 -15.06 -42.09
N VAL A 421 45.51 -14.32 -42.78
CA VAL A 421 44.32 -13.72 -42.15
C VAL A 421 43.32 -14.83 -41.83
N ARG A 422 43.22 -15.85 -42.70
CA ARG A 422 42.39 -17.04 -42.48
C ARG A 422 42.86 -17.89 -41.31
N ASP A 423 44.16 -18.10 -41.16
CA ASP A 423 44.71 -18.84 -40.00
C ASP A 423 44.50 -18.08 -38.69
N PHE A 424 44.55 -16.74 -38.74
CA PHE A 424 44.32 -15.90 -37.56
C PHE A 424 42.86 -15.87 -37.09
N ILE A 425 41.90 -15.64 -38.00
CA ILE A 425 40.47 -15.53 -37.65
C ILE A 425 39.77 -16.90 -37.68
N GLY A 426 40.02 -17.69 -38.73
CA GLY A 426 39.23 -18.89 -39.05
C GLY A 426 39.49 -20.08 -38.13
N GLU A 427 40.59 -20.12 -37.38
CA GLU A 427 40.80 -21.14 -36.34
C GLU A 427 40.27 -20.73 -34.97
N GLN A 428 40.03 -19.43 -34.73
CA GLN A 428 39.68 -18.91 -33.40
C GLN A 428 38.18 -18.65 -33.20
N LEU A 429 37.44 -18.35 -34.27
CA LEU A 429 35.99 -18.07 -34.19
C LEU A 429 35.16 -19.17 -34.87
N PRO A 430 34.11 -19.69 -34.21
CA PRO A 430 33.21 -20.65 -34.84
C PRO A 430 32.30 -19.98 -35.88
N ASP A 431 31.88 -20.74 -36.90
CA ASP A 431 30.90 -20.28 -37.91
C ASP A 431 29.54 -19.88 -37.29
N VAL A 432 29.22 -20.50 -36.15
CA VAL A 432 28.00 -20.24 -35.38
C VAL A 432 28.35 -20.23 -33.90
N TYR A 433 27.99 -19.14 -33.22
CA TYR A 433 28.06 -19.07 -31.77
C TYR A 433 26.69 -19.43 -31.18
N THR A 434 26.66 -20.37 -30.23
CA THR A 434 25.44 -20.78 -29.54
C THR A 434 25.58 -20.45 -28.07
N PHE A 435 24.63 -19.68 -27.55
CA PHE A 435 24.54 -19.31 -26.15
C PHE A 435 23.35 -20.04 -25.53
N THR A 436 23.58 -20.82 -24.47
CA THR A 436 22.58 -21.72 -23.88
C THR A 436 22.10 -21.23 -22.51
N GLN A 437 21.09 -21.89 -21.96
CA GLN A 437 20.61 -21.64 -20.61
C GLN A 437 21.70 -21.83 -19.55
N ASP A 438 22.58 -22.83 -19.71
CA ASP A 438 23.69 -23.04 -18.76
C ASP A 438 24.65 -21.84 -18.78
N ASP A 439 24.88 -21.27 -19.97
CA ASP A 439 25.70 -20.06 -20.12
C ASP A 439 25.01 -18.83 -19.52
N LEU A 440 23.67 -18.72 -19.64
CA LEU A 440 22.88 -17.66 -19.00
C LEU A 440 23.00 -17.73 -17.48
N LEU A 441 22.82 -18.91 -16.90
CA LEU A 441 22.87 -19.11 -15.46
C LEU A 441 24.29 -18.93 -14.90
N ALA A 442 25.32 -19.17 -15.71
CA ALA A 442 26.71 -18.94 -15.33
C ALA A 442 27.07 -17.45 -15.13
N PHE A 443 26.26 -16.51 -15.65
CA PHE A 443 26.43 -15.08 -15.36
C PHE A 443 26.03 -14.70 -13.93
N PHE A 444 25.21 -15.52 -13.29
CA PHE A 444 24.71 -15.30 -11.94
C PHE A 444 25.55 -16.08 -10.92
N SER A 445 25.65 -15.57 -9.69
CA SER A 445 26.13 -16.41 -8.60
C SER A 445 25.16 -17.57 -8.35
N PRO A 446 25.55 -18.68 -7.70
CA PRO A 446 24.64 -19.79 -7.43
C PRO A 446 23.35 -19.39 -6.68
N GLU A 447 23.42 -18.38 -5.82
CA GLU A 447 22.27 -17.84 -5.08
C GLU A 447 21.36 -16.99 -5.98
N ASP A 448 21.97 -16.17 -6.86
CA ASP A 448 21.23 -15.35 -7.82
C ASP A 448 20.55 -16.21 -8.91
N ALA A 449 21.16 -17.35 -9.29
CA ALA A 449 20.59 -18.29 -10.25
C ALA A 449 19.33 -18.99 -9.72
N GLU A 450 19.30 -19.37 -8.43
CA GLU A 450 18.09 -19.90 -7.77
C GLU A 450 16.99 -18.82 -7.69
N THR A 451 17.39 -17.58 -7.39
CA THR A 451 16.49 -16.42 -7.37
C THR A 451 15.90 -16.17 -8.76
N PHE A 452 16.69 -16.27 -9.82
CA PHE A 452 16.23 -16.11 -11.20
C PHE A 452 15.22 -17.20 -11.63
N GLU A 453 15.45 -18.46 -11.27
CA GLU A 453 14.47 -19.53 -11.54
C GLU A 453 13.17 -19.34 -10.74
N THR A 454 13.27 -18.86 -9.50
CA THR A 454 12.09 -18.48 -8.70
C THR A 454 11.33 -17.32 -9.34
N PHE A 455 12.04 -16.32 -9.84
CA PHE A 455 11.45 -15.22 -10.60
C PHE A 455 10.76 -15.73 -11.86
N ARG A 456 11.40 -16.63 -12.62
CA ARG A 456 10.80 -17.25 -13.81
C ARG A 456 9.53 -18.01 -13.46
N ASP A 457 9.52 -18.82 -12.40
CA ASP A 457 8.32 -19.52 -11.95
C ASP A 457 7.20 -18.53 -11.60
N THR A 458 7.53 -17.42 -10.92
CA THR A 458 6.61 -16.32 -10.61
C THR A 458 6.09 -15.64 -11.88
N VAL A 459 6.91 -15.49 -12.92
CA VAL A 459 6.46 -14.94 -14.21
C VAL A 459 5.45 -15.87 -14.88
N ILE A 460 5.71 -17.19 -14.86
CA ILE A 460 4.88 -18.22 -15.49
C ILE A 460 3.54 -18.39 -14.77
N ASN A 461 3.58 -18.59 -13.46
CA ASN A 461 2.39 -18.89 -12.65
C ASN A 461 1.68 -17.62 -12.15
N GLY A 462 2.34 -16.47 -12.26
CA GLY A 462 1.92 -15.23 -11.63
C GLY A 462 2.41 -15.15 -10.18
N PHE A 463 2.43 -13.93 -9.64
CA PHE A 463 2.65 -13.74 -8.21
C PHE A 463 1.36 -14.10 -7.47
N VAL A 464 1.40 -15.21 -6.74
CA VAL A 464 0.25 -15.76 -6.01
C VAL A 464 0.34 -15.32 -4.56
N ILE A 465 -0.71 -14.65 -4.10
CA ILE A 465 -0.95 -14.33 -2.69
C ILE A 465 -2.10 -15.23 -2.23
N ASP A 466 -1.74 -16.27 -1.50
CA ASP A 466 -2.65 -17.23 -0.87
C ASP A 466 -2.48 -17.22 0.66
N GLU A 467 -3.13 -18.16 1.34
CA GLU A 467 -3.04 -18.25 2.81
C GLU A 467 -1.63 -18.62 3.28
N ASP A 468 -0.89 -19.45 2.52
CA ASP A 468 0.48 -19.83 2.85
C ASP A 468 1.41 -18.62 2.73
N PHE A 469 1.25 -17.81 1.68
CA PHE A 469 1.94 -16.52 1.56
C PHE A 469 1.66 -15.61 2.77
N LEU A 470 0.40 -15.50 3.21
CA LEU A 470 0.07 -14.70 4.40
C LEU A 470 0.71 -15.26 5.69
N ARG A 471 0.80 -16.59 5.83
CA ARG A 471 1.45 -17.23 6.98
C ARG A 471 2.95 -16.99 7.01
N ASP A 472 3.59 -16.89 5.84
CA ASP A 472 5.02 -16.60 5.75
C ASP A 472 5.32 -15.11 6.02
N GLN A 473 4.39 -14.21 5.69
CA GLN A 473 4.57 -12.76 5.88
C GLN A 473 4.10 -12.25 7.26
N LEU A 474 3.10 -12.89 7.87
CA LEU A 474 2.55 -12.50 9.17
C LEU A 474 3.10 -13.39 10.29
N SER A 475 3.26 -12.84 11.49
CA SER A 475 3.53 -13.68 12.66
C SER A 475 2.32 -14.55 13.02
N ASP A 476 2.54 -15.66 13.74
CA ASP A 476 1.45 -16.55 14.19
C ASP A 476 0.33 -15.79 14.91
N ASP A 477 0.68 -14.82 15.78
CA ASP A 477 -0.30 -13.97 16.49
C ASP A 477 -1.09 -13.07 15.54
N GLN A 478 -0.43 -12.46 14.54
CA GLN A 478 -1.11 -11.62 13.54
C GLN A 478 -2.04 -12.45 12.66
N PHE A 479 -1.63 -13.68 12.32
CA PHE A 479 -2.47 -14.59 11.56
C PHE A 479 -3.70 -15.03 12.37
N LEU A 480 -3.56 -15.29 13.67
CA LEU A 480 -4.70 -15.58 14.55
C LEU A 480 -5.66 -14.38 14.63
N GLN A 481 -5.14 -13.16 14.80
CA GLN A 481 -5.95 -11.95 14.79
C GLN A 481 -6.70 -11.75 13.46
N LEU A 482 -6.09 -12.09 12.33
CA LEU A 482 -6.77 -12.10 11.03
C LEU A 482 -7.94 -13.09 11.03
N GLN A 483 -7.75 -14.32 11.54
CA GLN A 483 -8.84 -15.30 11.61
C GLN A 483 -9.97 -14.87 12.55
N ASP A 484 -9.63 -14.29 13.70
CA ASP A 484 -10.62 -13.71 14.64
C ASP A 484 -11.39 -12.56 13.98
N ALA A 485 -10.69 -11.67 13.27
CA ALA A 485 -11.31 -10.59 12.53
C ALA A 485 -12.25 -11.14 11.44
N ARG A 486 -11.83 -12.17 10.70
CA ARG A 486 -12.71 -12.85 9.73
C ARG A 486 -13.98 -13.37 10.40
N GLU A 487 -13.86 -14.02 11.56
CA GLU A 487 -15.00 -14.57 12.29
C GLU A 487 -15.98 -13.47 12.70
N ILE A 488 -15.47 -12.35 13.21
CA ILE A 488 -16.26 -11.13 13.50
C ILE A 488 -16.96 -10.60 12.25
N LEU A 489 -16.29 -10.60 11.09
CA LEU A 489 -16.89 -10.17 9.83
C LEU A 489 -17.99 -11.13 9.33
N ARG A 490 -17.93 -12.42 9.66
CA ARG A 490 -18.95 -13.41 9.30
C ARG A 490 -20.17 -13.31 10.19
N ASP A 491 -19.96 -13.35 11.50
CA ASP A 491 -21.03 -13.55 12.48
C ASP A 491 -21.56 -12.22 13.05
N GLY A 492 -20.81 -11.14 12.82
CA GLY A 492 -21.00 -9.85 13.47
C GLY A 492 -20.16 -9.75 14.75
N PHE A 493 -19.92 -8.51 15.17
CA PHE A 493 -19.29 -8.27 16.47
C PHE A 493 -20.28 -8.65 17.57
N THR A 494 -19.96 -9.71 18.30
CA THR A 494 -20.79 -10.19 19.41
C THR A 494 -20.16 -9.81 20.73
N TYR A 495 -20.94 -9.18 21.61
CA TYR A 495 -20.53 -8.82 22.96
C TYR A 495 -21.59 -9.25 23.97
N THR A 496 -21.20 -10.12 24.88
CA THR A 496 -22.11 -10.80 25.82
C THR A 496 -21.93 -10.31 27.25
N SER A 497 -22.87 -10.70 28.10
CA SER A 497 -22.72 -10.49 29.54
C SER A 497 -21.54 -11.24 30.16
N ALA A 498 -21.01 -12.29 29.53
CA ALA A 498 -19.82 -12.97 30.01
C ALA A 498 -18.58 -12.10 29.74
N ASP A 499 -18.43 -11.62 28.50
CA ASP A 499 -17.34 -10.74 28.07
C ASP A 499 -17.32 -9.46 28.92
N PHE A 500 -18.48 -8.83 29.12
CA PHE A 500 -18.61 -7.65 29.99
C PHE A 500 -18.16 -7.89 31.43
N ARG A 501 -18.44 -9.07 31.99
CA ARG A 501 -18.02 -9.40 33.35
C ARG A 501 -16.54 -9.76 33.41
N GLU A 502 -16.00 -10.35 32.36
CA GLU A 502 -14.57 -10.60 32.22
C GLU A 502 -13.81 -9.27 32.15
N ASP A 503 -14.23 -8.34 31.30
CA ASP A 503 -13.62 -7.01 31.16
C ASP A 503 -13.61 -6.25 32.50
N ILE A 504 -14.77 -6.16 33.17
CA ILE A 504 -14.85 -5.51 34.49
C ILE A 504 -13.99 -6.27 35.51
N GLY A 505 -14.04 -7.60 35.52
CA GLY A 505 -13.30 -8.41 36.49
C GLY A 505 -11.78 -8.32 36.32
N ASN A 506 -11.32 -8.11 35.09
CA ASN A 506 -9.90 -7.93 34.76
C ASN A 506 -9.39 -6.56 35.21
N GLU A 507 -10.21 -5.50 35.12
CA GLU A 507 -9.86 -4.15 35.60
C GLU A 507 -10.01 -4.02 37.13
N ASP A 508 -11.18 -4.39 37.66
CA ASP A 508 -11.52 -4.30 39.09
C ASP A 508 -12.44 -5.47 39.53
N PRO A 509 -11.89 -6.52 40.17
CA PRO A 509 -12.68 -7.62 40.70
C PRO A 509 -13.75 -7.21 41.72
N GLU A 510 -13.56 -6.10 42.47
CA GLU A 510 -14.54 -5.61 43.45
C GLU A 510 -15.75 -4.94 42.77
N ALA A 511 -15.55 -4.40 41.56
CA ALA A 511 -16.63 -3.80 40.78
C ALA A 511 -17.73 -4.81 40.40
N LEU A 512 -17.40 -6.09 40.26
CA LEU A 512 -18.39 -7.15 40.00
C LEU A 512 -19.37 -7.35 41.17
N ASP A 513 -18.88 -7.31 42.41
CA ASP A 513 -19.75 -7.41 43.60
C ASP A 513 -20.65 -6.16 43.73
N GLY A 514 -20.09 -4.99 43.41
CA GLY A 514 -20.83 -3.73 43.32
C GLY A 514 -21.95 -3.80 42.27
N LEU A 515 -21.65 -4.31 41.08
CA LEU A 515 -22.62 -4.51 39.99
C LEU A 515 -23.74 -5.46 40.42
N ASP A 516 -23.41 -6.63 40.97
CA ASP A 516 -24.41 -7.62 41.38
C ASP A 516 -25.28 -7.12 42.54
N THR A 517 -24.67 -6.41 43.49
CA THR A 517 -25.39 -5.76 44.59
C THR A 517 -26.36 -4.70 44.06
N ALA A 518 -25.92 -3.87 43.11
CA ALA A 518 -26.77 -2.86 42.48
C ALA A 518 -27.92 -3.50 41.70
N ARG A 519 -27.63 -4.46 40.82
CA ARG A 519 -28.62 -5.23 40.03
C ARG A 519 -29.67 -5.89 40.93
N SER A 520 -29.22 -6.58 41.96
CA SER A 520 -30.09 -7.23 42.95
C SER A 520 -30.97 -6.21 43.69
N SER A 521 -30.41 -5.05 44.05
CA SER A 521 -31.15 -3.97 44.69
C SER A 521 -32.27 -3.45 43.78
N PHE A 522 -31.96 -3.11 42.53
CA PHE A 522 -32.95 -2.62 41.57
C PHE A 522 -34.07 -3.64 41.31
N LYS A 523 -33.71 -4.91 41.08
CA LYS A 523 -34.67 -6.01 40.92
C LYS A 523 -35.60 -6.15 42.13
N THR A 524 -35.01 -6.14 43.34
CA THR A 524 -35.78 -6.25 44.60
C THR A 524 -36.75 -5.10 44.78
N PHE A 525 -36.37 -3.87 44.40
CA PHE A 525 -37.27 -2.71 44.47
C PHE A 525 -38.45 -2.82 43.49
N ASP A 526 -38.23 -3.33 42.28
CA ASP A 526 -39.32 -3.52 41.33
C ASP A 526 -40.29 -4.63 41.77
N ASP A 527 -39.78 -5.77 42.23
CA ASP A 527 -40.59 -6.89 42.72
C ASP A 527 -41.45 -6.47 43.93
N LEU A 528 -40.90 -5.62 44.81
CA LEU A 528 -41.58 -5.14 46.01
C LEU A 528 -42.49 -3.93 45.79
N LYS A 529 -42.64 -3.40 44.57
CA LYS A 529 -43.42 -2.16 44.33
C LYS A 529 -44.84 -2.21 44.90
N PHE A 530 -45.53 -3.33 44.75
CA PHE A 530 -46.89 -3.50 45.30
C PHE A 530 -46.89 -3.60 46.83
N VAL A 531 -45.84 -4.19 47.42
CA VAL A 531 -45.66 -4.25 48.88
C VAL A 531 -45.40 -2.85 49.43
N ILE A 532 -44.55 -2.05 48.77
CA ILE A 532 -44.26 -0.66 49.13
C ILE A 532 -45.55 0.17 49.11
N TYR A 533 -46.34 0.08 48.04
CA TYR A 533 -47.65 0.74 47.97
C TYR A 533 -48.62 0.28 49.06
N GLY A 534 -48.61 -1.02 49.39
CA GLY A 534 -49.37 -1.58 50.51
C GLY A 534 -48.95 -0.99 51.86
N VAL A 535 -47.65 -0.89 52.12
CA VAL A 535 -47.10 -0.29 53.35
C VAL A 535 -47.51 1.18 53.46
N TRP A 536 -47.40 1.95 52.38
CA TRP A 536 -47.87 3.34 52.36
C TRP A 536 -49.35 3.45 52.73
N LEU A 537 -50.19 2.59 52.15
CA LEU A 537 -51.63 2.57 52.44
C LEU A 537 -51.93 2.21 53.90
N VAL A 538 -51.24 1.20 54.45
CA VAL A 538 -51.39 0.79 55.86
C VAL A 538 -50.95 1.92 56.79
N LEU A 539 -49.85 2.60 56.50
CA LEU A 539 -49.38 3.75 57.28
C LEU A 539 -50.40 4.89 57.25
N LEU A 540 -50.92 5.25 56.08
CA LEU A 540 -51.94 6.29 55.94
C LEU A 540 -53.22 5.95 56.71
N VAL A 541 -53.69 4.71 56.63
CA VAL A 541 -54.84 4.22 57.42
C VAL A 541 -54.53 4.31 58.91
N GLY A 542 -53.34 3.85 59.34
CA GLY A 542 -52.89 3.92 60.72
C GLY A 542 -52.87 5.34 61.28
N ILE A 543 -52.28 6.28 60.54
CA ILE A 543 -52.26 7.71 60.87
C ILE A 543 -53.70 8.25 61.00
N GLY A 544 -54.56 7.94 60.04
CA GLY A 544 -55.96 8.34 60.05
C GLY A 544 -56.69 7.86 61.31
N PHE A 545 -56.59 6.57 61.64
CA PHE A 545 -57.24 5.98 62.81
C PHE A 545 -56.65 6.45 64.15
N LEU A 546 -55.34 6.71 64.22
CA LEU A 546 -54.68 7.21 65.43
C LEU A 546 -55.04 8.67 65.71
N GLY A 547 -55.03 9.53 64.68
CA GLY A 547 -55.28 10.97 64.79
C GLY A 547 -56.77 11.34 64.91
N GLY A 548 -57.65 10.65 64.18
CA GLY A 548 -59.06 11.00 64.02
C GLY A 548 -60.06 10.17 64.83
N ARG A 549 -61.05 10.83 65.45
CA ARG A 549 -62.14 10.13 66.17
C ARG A 549 -63.36 9.82 65.31
N GLN A 550 -63.69 10.71 64.37
CA GLN A 550 -64.78 10.55 63.41
C GLN A 550 -64.21 10.24 62.03
N TRP A 551 -64.97 9.57 61.16
CA TRP A 551 -64.53 9.19 59.81
C TRP A 551 -63.94 10.36 59.01
N TRP A 552 -64.56 11.54 59.05
CA TRP A 552 -64.02 12.75 58.39
C TRP A 552 -62.70 13.23 58.99
N SER A 553 -62.58 13.19 60.31
CA SER A 553 -61.32 13.51 60.96
C SER A 553 -60.22 12.50 60.63
N ARG A 554 -60.55 11.21 60.45
CA ARG A 554 -59.57 10.19 60.04
C ARG A 554 -59.04 10.45 58.63
N LEU A 555 -59.92 10.81 57.70
CA LEU A 555 -59.52 11.20 56.34
C LEU A 555 -58.64 12.45 56.34
N ALA A 556 -58.96 13.46 57.14
CA ALA A 556 -58.12 14.66 57.27
C ALA A 556 -56.72 14.34 57.82
N TRP A 557 -56.61 13.43 58.80
CA TRP A 557 -55.31 13.00 59.35
C TRP A 557 -54.48 12.16 58.37
N ALA A 558 -55.10 11.42 57.47
CA ALA A 558 -54.39 10.70 56.40
C ALA A 558 -54.02 11.61 55.22
N ALA A 559 -54.90 12.54 54.84
CA ALA A 559 -54.68 13.45 53.70
C ALA A 559 -53.59 14.49 53.96
N LEU A 560 -53.44 14.96 55.20
CA LEU A 560 -52.44 15.97 55.57
C LEU A 560 -50.98 15.53 55.31
N PRO A 561 -50.50 14.38 55.81
CA PRO A 561 -49.12 13.94 55.54
C PRO A 561 -48.91 13.61 54.06
N LEU A 562 -49.92 13.12 53.35
CA LEU A 562 -49.84 12.90 51.90
C LEU A 562 -49.67 14.22 51.13
N PHE A 563 -50.45 15.24 51.49
CA PHE A 563 -50.30 16.59 50.94
C PHE A 563 -48.89 17.16 51.22
N ILE A 564 -48.43 17.06 52.47
CA ILE A 564 -47.09 17.53 52.85
C ILE A 564 -46.01 16.78 52.08
N ALA A 565 -46.10 15.45 51.97
CA ALA A 565 -45.14 14.63 51.23
C ALA A 565 -45.11 14.99 49.73
N SER A 566 -46.28 15.24 49.12
CA SER A 566 -46.35 15.68 47.72
C SER A 566 -45.77 17.08 47.50
N LEU A 567 -45.92 17.99 48.47
CA LEU A 567 -45.28 19.30 48.44
C LEU A 567 -43.75 19.17 48.59
N PHE A 568 -43.29 18.26 49.45
CA PHE A 568 -41.86 17.93 49.54
C PHE A 568 -41.33 17.36 48.22
N LEU A 569 -42.05 16.46 47.56
CA LEU A 569 -41.65 15.97 46.23
C LEU A 569 -41.57 17.10 45.19
N PHE A 570 -42.55 18.02 45.19
CA PHE A 570 -42.54 19.19 44.30
C PHE A 570 -41.34 20.10 44.56
N ILE A 571 -40.99 20.34 45.84
CA ILE A 571 -39.83 21.16 46.22
C ILE A 571 -38.52 20.43 45.89
N ALA A 572 -38.44 19.14 46.18
CA ALA A 572 -37.28 18.30 45.92
C ALA A 572 -36.96 18.25 44.41
N THR A 573 -37.98 18.10 43.57
CA THR A 573 -37.84 18.03 42.10
C THR A 573 -37.79 19.38 41.40
N GLY A 574 -37.95 20.48 42.13
CA GLY A 574 -37.90 21.85 41.59
C GLY A 574 -36.71 22.64 42.16
N PRO A 575 -36.93 23.54 43.14
CA PRO A 575 -35.87 24.41 43.67
C PRO A 575 -34.64 23.67 44.21
N VAL A 576 -34.86 22.54 44.91
CA VAL A 576 -33.76 21.80 45.54
C VAL A 576 -32.86 21.17 44.49
N TYR A 577 -33.43 20.58 43.44
CA TYR A 577 -32.67 20.04 42.30
C TYR A 577 -31.75 21.11 41.70
N THR A 578 -32.29 22.27 41.32
CA THR A 578 -31.51 23.35 40.70
C THR A 578 -30.41 23.90 41.61
N SER A 579 -30.57 23.80 42.94
CA SER A 579 -29.58 24.32 43.90
C SER A 579 -28.54 23.31 44.36
N MET A 580 -28.82 22.00 44.27
CA MET A 580 -28.00 20.96 44.89
C MET A 580 -27.57 19.87 43.92
N ALA A 581 -28.47 19.41 43.05
CA ALA A 581 -28.17 18.32 42.13
C ALA A 581 -27.50 18.80 40.85
N GLU A 582 -27.94 19.94 40.29
CA GLU A 582 -27.34 20.52 39.08
C GLU A 582 -25.84 20.87 39.28
N PRO A 583 -25.42 21.51 40.39
CA PRO A 583 -23.99 21.73 40.67
C PRO A 583 -23.18 20.44 40.88
N ALA A 584 -23.80 19.39 41.43
CA ALA A 584 -23.12 18.12 41.63
C ALA A 584 -22.88 17.37 40.32
N ILE A 585 -23.84 17.45 39.38
CA ILE A 585 -23.67 16.91 38.01
C ILE A 585 -22.57 17.68 37.29
N GLU A 586 -22.58 19.02 37.37
CA GLU A 586 -21.54 19.86 36.77
C GLU A 586 -20.15 19.54 37.33
N GLN A 587 -20.05 19.27 38.63
CA GLN A 587 -18.77 18.86 39.23
C GLN A 587 -18.28 17.51 38.69
N ILE A 588 -19.16 16.52 38.53
CA ILE A 588 -18.79 15.21 37.97
C ILE A 588 -18.30 15.37 36.52
N VAL A 589 -19.00 16.18 35.72
CA VAL A 589 -18.62 16.44 34.33
C VAL A 589 -17.28 17.16 34.28
N GLU A 590 -17.07 18.17 35.13
CA GLU A 590 -15.81 18.92 35.19
C GLU A 590 -14.62 18.02 35.59
N ASP A 591 -14.81 17.09 36.54
CA ASP A 591 -13.77 16.13 36.92
C ASP A 591 -13.36 15.25 35.73
N VAL A 592 -14.32 14.79 34.90
CA VAL A 592 -14.02 14.03 33.68
C VAL A 592 -13.39 14.90 32.59
N ARG A 593 -13.80 16.17 32.53
CA ARG A 593 -13.33 17.15 31.54
C ARG A 593 -11.84 17.44 31.66
N VAL A 594 -11.27 17.36 32.87
CA VAL A 594 -9.84 17.60 33.13
C VAL A 594 -8.94 16.63 32.36
N ASP A 595 -9.36 15.37 32.21
CA ASP A 595 -8.58 14.32 31.54
C ASP A 595 -9.00 14.08 30.08
N THR A 596 -10.01 14.81 29.59
CA THR A 596 -10.55 14.65 28.22
C THR A 596 -9.97 15.71 27.29
N SER A 597 -9.57 15.33 26.08
CA SER A 597 -9.05 16.24 25.05
C SER A 597 -9.55 15.86 23.65
N GLY A 598 -9.28 16.70 22.65
CA GLY A 598 -9.65 16.45 21.25
C GLY A 598 -11.16 16.41 21.01
N TYR A 599 -11.59 15.60 20.03
CA TYR A 599 -13.01 15.43 19.69
C TYR A 599 -13.86 14.84 20.84
N LEU A 600 -13.23 14.12 21.79
CA LEU A 600 -13.92 13.53 22.93
C LEU A 600 -14.53 14.59 23.88
N LEU A 601 -13.97 15.81 23.94
CA LEU A 601 -14.56 16.91 24.71
C LEU A 601 -15.93 17.32 24.15
N THR A 602 -16.07 17.34 22.82
CA THR A 602 -17.33 17.67 22.17
C THR A 602 -18.37 16.58 22.43
N LEU A 603 -17.97 15.31 22.41
CA LEU A 603 -18.83 14.19 22.80
C LEU A 603 -19.26 14.29 24.26
N LEU A 604 -18.35 14.66 25.17
CA LEU A 604 -18.64 14.88 26.59
C LEU A 604 -19.66 16.00 26.78
N ASP A 605 -19.49 17.14 26.11
CA ASP A 605 -20.42 18.28 26.15
C ASP A 605 -21.82 17.86 25.66
N LYS A 606 -21.89 17.05 24.59
CA LYS A 606 -23.16 16.49 24.12
C LYS A 606 -23.77 15.51 25.13
N GLY A 607 -22.96 14.65 25.72
CA GLY A 607 -23.37 13.73 26.78
C GLY A 607 -23.97 14.47 27.98
N GLU A 608 -23.36 15.57 28.41
CA GLU A 608 -23.88 16.45 29.45
C GLU A 608 -25.25 17.05 29.05
N GLU A 609 -25.37 17.56 27.82
CA GLU A 609 -26.64 18.10 27.32
C GLU A 609 -27.76 17.05 27.35
N VAL A 610 -27.48 15.85 26.84
CA VAL A 610 -28.40 14.71 26.85
C VAL A 610 -28.79 14.35 28.29
N ALA A 611 -27.82 14.24 29.19
CA ALA A 611 -28.05 13.88 30.59
C ALA A 611 -28.89 14.94 31.32
N LYS A 612 -28.54 16.23 31.20
CA LYS A 612 -29.29 17.35 31.79
C LYS A 612 -30.72 17.40 31.26
N THR A 613 -30.90 17.18 29.95
CA THR A 613 -32.23 17.16 29.32
C THR A 613 -33.07 15.97 29.79
N THR A 614 -32.46 14.78 29.85
CA THR A 614 -33.05 13.53 30.34
C THR A 614 -33.54 13.67 31.78
N VAL A 615 -32.70 14.20 32.67
CA VAL A 615 -33.04 14.42 34.08
C VAL A 615 -34.10 15.50 34.24
N ARG A 616 -34.01 16.61 33.49
CA ARG A 616 -34.99 17.70 33.55
C ARG A 616 -36.38 17.25 33.07
N SER A 617 -36.44 16.46 32.00
CA SER A 617 -37.67 15.86 31.47
C SER A 617 -38.32 14.92 32.50
N PHE A 618 -37.52 14.06 33.12
CA PHE A 618 -37.94 13.16 34.20
C PHE A 618 -38.52 13.91 35.41
N LEU A 619 -37.79 14.93 35.91
CA LEU A 619 -38.21 15.73 37.04
C LEU A 619 -39.47 16.54 36.76
N SER A 620 -39.62 17.04 35.52
CA SER A 620 -40.86 17.69 35.08
C SER A 620 -42.07 16.76 35.17
N GLY A 621 -41.89 15.48 34.82
CA GLY A 621 -42.89 14.43 34.99
C GLY A 621 -43.31 14.24 36.46
N ILE A 622 -42.33 14.13 37.38
CA ILE A 622 -42.59 14.00 38.83
C ILE A 622 -43.26 15.25 39.39
N LYS A 623 -42.79 16.43 38.99
CA LYS A 623 -43.35 17.72 39.40
C LYS A 623 -44.84 17.81 39.04
N THR A 624 -45.21 17.38 37.84
CA THR A 624 -46.60 17.35 37.40
C THR A 624 -47.44 16.38 38.22
N GLN A 625 -46.95 15.15 38.46
CA GLN A 625 -47.66 14.16 39.27
C GLN A 625 -47.79 14.56 40.74
N SER A 626 -46.74 15.13 41.33
CA SER A 626 -46.75 15.61 42.72
C SER A 626 -47.73 16.76 42.92
N LEU A 627 -47.88 17.67 41.95
CA LEU A 627 -48.93 18.69 41.97
C LEU A 627 -50.34 18.09 41.97
N ILE A 628 -50.59 17.09 41.12
CA ILE A 628 -51.89 16.41 41.08
C ILE A 628 -52.20 15.76 42.43
N ILE A 629 -51.25 15.04 43.02
CA ILE A 629 -51.41 14.41 44.35
C ILE A 629 -51.60 15.48 45.44
N ALA A 630 -50.90 16.60 45.36
CA ALA A 630 -51.05 17.72 46.28
C ALA A 630 -52.45 18.32 46.20
N PHE A 631 -52.98 18.57 44.99
CA PHE A 631 -54.34 19.06 44.82
C PHE A 631 -55.38 18.09 45.38
N ILE A 632 -55.23 16.79 45.12
CA ILE A 632 -56.11 15.75 45.66
C ILE A 632 -56.04 15.72 47.19
N GLY A 633 -54.83 15.74 47.77
CA GLY A 633 -54.61 15.75 49.21
C GLY A 633 -55.22 16.98 49.88
N LEU A 634 -55.00 18.16 49.29
CA LEU A 634 -55.55 19.43 49.77
C LEU A 634 -57.08 19.47 49.68
N ALA A 635 -57.66 19.05 48.55
CA ALA A 635 -59.10 19.00 48.35
C ALA A 635 -59.76 18.03 49.34
N THR A 636 -59.14 16.86 49.56
CA THR A 636 -59.62 15.87 50.54
C THR A 636 -59.56 16.42 51.97
N PHE A 637 -58.47 17.11 52.31
CA PHE A 637 -58.32 17.75 53.62
C PHE A 637 -59.34 18.88 53.84
N ALA A 638 -59.51 19.78 52.87
CA ALA A 638 -60.46 20.89 52.93
C ALA A 638 -61.91 20.39 53.00
N GLY A 639 -62.28 19.40 52.19
CA GLY A 639 -63.59 18.76 52.21
C GLY A 639 -63.90 18.11 53.57
N ALA A 640 -62.95 17.37 54.13
CA ALA A 640 -63.09 16.77 55.46
C ALA A 640 -63.22 17.82 56.58
N PHE A 641 -62.52 18.96 56.46
CA PHE A 641 -62.59 20.06 57.42
C PHE A 641 -63.94 20.80 57.37
N VAL A 642 -64.41 21.15 56.18
CA VAL A 642 -65.72 21.80 55.97
C VAL A 642 -66.85 20.89 56.45
N TRP A 643 -66.78 19.59 56.12
CA TRP A 643 -67.76 18.61 56.57
C TRP A 643 -67.81 18.48 58.11
N GLY A 644 -66.65 18.55 58.77
CA GLY A 644 -66.55 18.56 60.23
C GLY A 644 -67.11 19.83 60.90
N LEU A 645 -67.13 20.96 60.18
CA LEU A 645 -67.73 22.20 60.66
C LEU A 645 -69.25 22.22 60.51
N VAL A 646 -69.77 21.71 59.39
CA VAL A 646 -71.20 21.74 59.04
C VAL A 646 -72.04 20.78 59.90
N LEU A 647 -71.47 19.65 60.37
CA LEU A 647 -72.21 18.63 61.12
C LEU A 647 -72.04 18.66 62.66
N LYS A 648 -71.58 19.75 63.28
CA LYS A 648 -71.54 19.82 64.76
C LYS A 648 -72.97 19.64 65.33
N PRO A 649 -73.28 18.57 66.08
CA PRO A 649 -74.58 18.45 66.71
C PRO A 649 -74.74 19.55 67.76
N LYS A 650 -75.87 20.29 67.71
CA LYS A 650 -76.29 21.23 68.77
C LYS A 650 -76.20 20.52 70.12
N ARG A 651 -75.33 21.00 71.03
CA ARG A 651 -75.29 20.54 72.43
C ARG A 651 -76.69 20.70 73.03
N ARG A 652 -77.33 19.62 73.47
CA ARG A 652 -78.50 19.70 74.35
C ARG A 652 -78.03 20.28 75.68
N VAL A 653 -78.59 21.43 76.05
CA VAL A 653 -78.52 21.98 77.39
C VAL A 653 -79.50 21.17 78.25
N THR A 654 -79.00 20.41 79.21
CA THR A 654 -79.81 19.89 80.32
C THR A 654 -79.61 20.83 81.51
N TYR A 655 -80.72 21.47 81.92
CA TYR A 655 -80.85 22.17 83.20
C TYR A 655 -80.79 21.18 84.37
#